data_AF-A0A644TPM1-F1
#
_entry.id   AF-A0A644TPM1-F1
#
_cell.length_a   1.000
_cell.length_b   1.000
_cell.length_c   1.000
_cell.angle_alpha   90.00
_cell.angle_beta   90.00
_cell.angle_gamma   90.00
#
_symmetry.space_group_name_H-M   'P 1'
#
loop_
_entity.id
_entity.type
_entity.pdbx_description
1 polymer ?
#
loop_
_entity_poly.entity_id
_entity_poly.type
_entity_poly.pdbx_seq_one_letter_code
_entity_poly.pdbx_strand_id
1 'polypeptide(L)'
;MDNKMIYNSLMERGEAVMNHFMQKSKTFFSRSILKDTFNRDILTLLIVSIVIGSILASALAMSANAYFSSTLNNLVGDYGEYDLVLQVREEMKDDASAQVQKIINDAFPGGRMKLGPTITGKTNIFVALPPEYKTKQVYETIDKTFGGIPGGASVGVVTEPRLTIRGVPDGAKNMLMDKVREIDGVGFVFRDGSSIGVILASLDKTTTVNKQIEELLKEYQIMEISFPVGSEPSNPIRMGEAIAGDMKSQLNLDYVENVSIDGQNDDMNHLVSTMMELKRFLSAYASQIIIAPVSGAQLQKGDVVVFQGQAAQAPVAGNPVEKGNVVVQITGLRSDGSGEGVITQGDTTALTSNQGFKLEKNTVAALVGTASYHNPRQELSSALNETTKLVGEIPGFAQDTKKVSDIALNALNNYDSSVSAVEKTVTSIQAASDGIKAATNGLARIDTTSMQYQIANSSRAIGGLMNTMQVVGLVGGDTAGTVTNLGDTQRNLDGLQSNLVALNDVAANARSANSAIDTIVANGSSTVATLQAFDAAGARSSLTSATAKLGQVQQLNVPLITTQLQYLATAAPNLRDEEISHSVQIMDKFIAGQVIPGERIQILTKRNISSDAVAPIVYQQVGHQNVSLYAADLGVIEPNARGELYQILKEVQAILAAMMAIIATILFLALDHSAIMTVIRRRRLLSKVKVTGWRGLVARIAITFTAPERQYGMVIGGTMLTAMFVISGGGIPYLPWIAVPFLGALLGLIVANYAEKISPISAEEVTAGEALGLSFDEVMREIVVPNARPGLLQKLNRRKLKFK
;
A
#
# COMPACT_ATOMS: atom_id res chain seq x y z
N MET A 1 17.70 -30.80 -1.84
CA MET A 1 19.17 -30.60 -1.93
C MET A 1 19.92 -31.75 -2.64
N ASP A 2 19.24 -32.76 -3.22
CA ASP A 2 19.92 -33.97 -3.74
C ASP A 2 20.05 -34.11 -5.28
N ASN A 3 19.48 -33.20 -6.09
CA ASN A 3 19.61 -33.35 -7.56
C ASN A 3 20.97 -32.88 -8.11
N LYS A 4 21.66 -31.96 -7.41
CA LYS A 4 22.97 -31.44 -7.85
C LYS A 4 24.09 -32.46 -7.65
N MET A 5 23.97 -33.31 -6.62
CA MET A 5 24.94 -34.35 -6.32
C MET A 5 24.81 -35.55 -7.28
N ILE A 6 23.57 -35.91 -7.66
CA ILE A 6 23.30 -36.95 -8.66
C ILE A 6 23.73 -36.49 -10.07
N TYR A 7 23.48 -35.23 -10.44
CA TYR A 7 23.90 -34.68 -11.74
C TYR A 7 25.43 -34.61 -11.87
N ASN A 8 26.14 -34.15 -10.83
CA ASN A 8 27.60 -34.12 -10.83
C ASN A 8 28.20 -35.54 -10.83
N SER A 9 27.60 -36.49 -10.10
CA SER A 9 28.00 -37.90 -10.12
C SER A 9 27.82 -38.56 -11.51
N LEU A 10 26.74 -38.21 -12.22
CA LEU A 10 26.48 -38.70 -13.58
C LEU A 10 27.41 -38.03 -14.61
N MET A 11 27.75 -36.74 -14.44
CA MET A 11 28.72 -36.03 -15.28
C MET A 11 30.14 -36.56 -15.06
N GLU A 12 30.58 -36.78 -13.82
CA GLU A 12 31.89 -37.39 -13.53
C GLU A 12 31.97 -38.83 -14.07
N ARG A 13 30.89 -39.62 -13.96
CA ARG A 13 30.84 -40.95 -14.58
C ARG A 13 30.80 -40.89 -16.10
N GLY A 14 30.13 -39.91 -16.68
CA GLY A 14 30.10 -39.64 -18.12
C GLY A 14 31.47 -39.23 -18.67
N GLU A 15 32.17 -38.32 -17.99
CA GLU A 15 33.55 -37.94 -18.29
C GLU A 15 34.52 -39.10 -18.08
N ALA A 16 34.37 -39.91 -17.03
CA ALA A 16 35.22 -41.07 -16.81
C ALA A 16 35.02 -42.15 -17.88
N VAL A 17 33.78 -42.38 -18.33
CA VAL A 17 33.48 -43.32 -19.43
C VAL A 17 33.95 -42.77 -20.77
N MET A 18 33.77 -41.47 -21.02
CA MET A 18 34.26 -40.79 -22.24
C MET A 18 35.79 -40.76 -22.27
N ASN A 19 36.46 -40.45 -21.15
CA ASN A 19 37.91 -40.47 -21.04
C ASN A 19 38.45 -41.90 -21.12
N HIS A 20 37.79 -42.89 -20.53
CA HIS A 20 38.19 -44.29 -20.68
C HIS A 20 38.02 -44.77 -22.12
N PHE A 21 36.92 -44.41 -22.79
CA PHE A 21 36.68 -44.70 -24.20
C PHE A 21 37.67 -43.97 -25.12
N MET A 22 37.95 -42.68 -24.86
CA MET A 22 38.93 -41.85 -25.57
C MET A 22 40.35 -42.33 -25.33
N GLN A 23 40.70 -42.81 -24.14
CA GLN A 23 42.03 -43.33 -23.82
C GLN A 23 42.24 -44.71 -24.44
N LYS A 24 41.23 -45.59 -24.42
CA LYS A 24 41.25 -46.88 -25.12
C LYS A 24 41.29 -46.70 -26.64
N SER A 25 40.52 -45.73 -27.16
CA SER A 25 40.55 -45.28 -28.55
C SER A 25 41.92 -44.68 -28.91
N LYS A 26 42.52 -43.82 -28.08
CA LYS A 26 43.88 -43.28 -28.26
C LYS A 26 44.94 -44.38 -28.28
N THR A 27 44.85 -45.38 -27.41
CA THR A 27 45.80 -46.51 -27.38
C THR A 27 45.59 -47.48 -28.54
N PHE A 28 44.37 -47.61 -29.06
CA PHE A 28 44.06 -48.39 -30.26
C PHE A 28 44.51 -47.65 -31.53
N PHE A 29 44.26 -46.33 -31.60
CA PHE A 29 44.68 -45.45 -32.69
C PHE A 29 46.21 -45.27 -32.72
N SER A 30 46.87 -45.01 -31.59
CA SER A 30 48.31 -44.70 -31.59
C SER A 30 49.21 -45.91 -31.85
N ARG A 31 48.76 -47.14 -31.54
CA ARG A 31 49.56 -48.36 -31.75
C ARG A 31 49.35 -49.04 -33.11
N SER A 32 48.27 -48.77 -33.86
CA SER A 32 48.06 -49.38 -35.21
C SER A 32 48.13 -48.40 -36.39
N ILE A 33 47.95 -47.09 -36.21
CA ILE A 33 47.87 -46.11 -37.32
C ILE A 33 49.25 -45.63 -37.80
N LEU A 34 50.28 -45.80 -36.99
CA LEU A 34 51.65 -45.40 -37.34
C LEU A 34 52.42 -46.46 -38.14
N LYS A 35 51.87 -47.67 -38.31
CA LYS A 35 52.54 -48.77 -39.05
C LYS A 35 51.84 -49.24 -40.33
N ASP A 36 50.51 -49.09 -40.47
CA ASP A 36 49.76 -49.50 -41.67
C ASP A 36 49.27 -48.31 -42.52
N THR A 37 49.49 -48.39 -43.83
CA THR A 37 49.15 -47.33 -44.79
C THR A 37 47.65 -47.19 -45.03
N PHE A 38 46.85 -48.26 -44.94
CA PHE A 38 45.40 -48.19 -45.18
C PHE A 38 44.59 -47.60 -44.01
N ASN A 39 45.04 -47.77 -42.76
CA ASN A 39 44.38 -47.13 -41.61
C ASN A 39 44.38 -45.59 -41.71
N ARG A 40 45.41 -45.01 -42.33
CA ARG A 40 45.46 -43.57 -42.65
C ARG A 40 44.41 -43.18 -43.69
N ASP A 41 44.11 -44.05 -44.65
CA ASP A 41 43.07 -43.81 -45.65
C ASP A 41 41.67 -43.82 -45.00
N ILE A 42 41.43 -44.72 -44.04
CA ILE A 42 40.18 -44.76 -43.26
C ILE A 42 40.00 -43.48 -42.42
N LEU A 43 41.07 -43.02 -41.74
CA LEU A 43 41.01 -41.78 -40.97
C LEU A 43 40.81 -40.56 -41.87
N THR A 44 41.50 -40.52 -43.03
CA THR A 44 41.33 -39.45 -44.02
C THR A 44 39.90 -39.44 -44.54
N LEU A 45 39.33 -40.61 -44.86
CA LEU A 45 37.94 -40.75 -45.25
C LEU A 45 36.98 -40.22 -44.19
N LEU A 46 37.19 -40.58 -42.91
CA LEU A 46 36.35 -40.09 -41.81
C LEU A 46 36.36 -38.56 -41.72
N ILE A 47 37.55 -37.95 -41.74
CA ILE A 47 37.71 -36.49 -41.68
C ILE A 47 37.04 -35.82 -42.88
N VAL A 48 37.31 -36.31 -44.10
CA VAL A 48 36.72 -35.76 -45.33
C VAL A 48 35.20 -35.90 -45.33
N SER A 49 34.67 -37.04 -44.85
CA SER A 49 33.23 -37.27 -44.73
C SER A 49 32.59 -36.30 -43.73
N ILE A 50 33.21 -36.09 -42.57
CA ILE A 50 32.77 -35.10 -41.58
C ILE A 50 32.75 -33.70 -42.18
N VAL A 51 33.81 -33.29 -42.87
CA VAL A 51 33.90 -31.95 -43.49
C VAL A 51 32.82 -31.78 -44.55
N ILE A 52 32.70 -32.71 -45.50
CA ILE A 52 31.70 -32.63 -46.59
C ILE A 52 30.28 -32.68 -46.02
N GLY A 53 30.01 -33.62 -45.10
CA GLY A 53 28.71 -33.76 -44.47
C GLY A 53 28.31 -32.53 -43.66
N SER A 54 29.25 -31.93 -42.93
CA SER A 54 29.01 -30.69 -42.18
C SER A 54 28.75 -29.51 -43.11
N ILE A 55 29.51 -29.38 -44.20
CA ILE A 55 29.27 -28.33 -45.22
C ILE A 55 27.89 -28.51 -45.85
N LEU A 56 27.50 -29.72 -46.22
CA LEU A 56 26.18 -29.99 -46.80
C LEU A 56 25.04 -29.70 -45.80
N ALA A 57 25.19 -30.12 -44.55
CA ALA A 57 24.21 -29.86 -43.49
C ALA A 57 24.08 -28.35 -43.22
N SER A 58 25.21 -27.65 -43.09
CA SER A 58 25.22 -26.19 -42.90
C SER A 58 24.68 -25.43 -44.10
N ALA A 59 25.01 -25.85 -45.33
CA ALA A 59 24.55 -25.19 -46.55
C ALA A 59 23.03 -25.29 -46.72
N LEU A 60 22.44 -26.45 -46.44
CA LEU A 60 20.99 -26.65 -46.51
C LEU A 60 20.25 -25.93 -45.37
N ALA A 61 20.80 -25.95 -44.16
CA ALA A 61 20.23 -25.18 -43.06
C ALA A 61 20.28 -23.67 -43.33
N MET A 62 21.39 -23.18 -43.89
CA MET A 62 21.58 -21.78 -44.25
C MET A 62 20.69 -21.37 -45.43
N SER A 63 20.51 -22.21 -46.44
CA SER A 63 19.65 -21.89 -47.59
C SER A 63 18.17 -21.82 -47.19
N ALA A 64 17.72 -22.74 -46.33
CA ALA A 64 16.38 -22.67 -45.76
C ALA A 64 16.20 -21.40 -44.91
N ASN A 65 17.17 -21.08 -44.04
CA ASN A 65 17.14 -19.86 -43.24
C ASN A 65 17.12 -18.59 -44.12
N ALA A 66 17.93 -18.54 -45.18
CA ALA A 66 17.96 -17.41 -46.11
C ALA A 66 16.62 -17.23 -46.85
N TYR A 67 15.97 -18.32 -47.27
CA TYR A 67 14.66 -18.28 -47.91
C TYR A 67 13.58 -17.73 -46.96
N PHE A 68 13.52 -18.24 -45.73
CA PHE A 68 12.54 -17.79 -44.74
C PHE A 68 12.82 -16.36 -44.25
N SER A 69 14.10 -16.02 -44.01
CA SER A 69 14.49 -14.67 -43.62
C SER A 69 14.16 -13.67 -44.73
N SER A 70 14.52 -13.92 -45.99
CA SER A 70 14.21 -12.98 -47.08
C SER A 70 12.69 -12.73 -47.24
N THR A 71 11.87 -13.76 -47.04
CA THR A 71 10.42 -13.63 -47.09
C THR A 71 9.90 -12.78 -45.92
N LEU A 72 10.42 -12.98 -44.71
CA LEU A 72 10.03 -12.24 -43.52
C LEU A 72 10.55 -10.79 -43.53
N ASN A 73 11.80 -10.58 -43.94
CA ASN A 73 12.47 -9.29 -44.00
C ASN A 73 11.76 -8.33 -44.97
N ASN A 74 11.25 -8.85 -46.10
CA ASN A 74 10.49 -8.05 -47.07
C ASN A 74 9.14 -7.54 -46.54
N LEU A 75 8.57 -8.22 -45.54
CA LEU A 75 7.28 -7.85 -44.94
C LEU A 75 7.46 -6.98 -43.68
N VAL A 76 8.53 -7.19 -42.90
CA VAL A 76 8.63 -6.69 -41.52
C VAL A 76 9.97 -6.02 -41.17
N GLY A 77 11.01 -6.14 -42.02
CA GLY A 77 12.39 -5.72 -41.72
C GLY A 77 13.22 -6.81 -41.02
N ASP A 78 14.57 -6.71 -41.05
CA ASP A 78 15.44 -7.69 -40.38
C ASP A 78 15.28 -7.61 -38.86
N TYR A 79 15.38 -8.75 -38.16
CA TYR A 79 15.28 -8.79 -36.70
C TYR A 79 16.37 -7.95 -36.03
N GLY A 80 15.98 -6.99 -35.19
CA GLY A 80 16.91 -6.12 -34.47
C GLY A 80 17.62 -5.06 -35.32
N GLU A 81 17.26 -4.92 -36.61
CA GLU A 81 17.86 -3.89 -37.48
C GLU A 81 17.35 -2.49 -37.16
N TYR A 82 16.07 -2.37 -36.80
CA TYR A 82 15.40 -1.11 -36.49
C TYR A 82 14.96 -1.06 -35.05
N ASP A 83 15.02 0.14 -34.48
CA ASP A 83 14.69 0.41 -33.09
C ASP A 83 13.35 1.13 -32.97
N LEU A 84 12.99 1.95 -33.96
CA LEU A 84 11.75 2.73 -33.96
C LEU A 84 10.94 2.51 -35.24
N VAL A 85 9.62 2.61 -35.12
CA VAL A 85 8.69 2.70 -36.24
C VAL A 85 7.84 3.95 -36.08
N LEU A 86 7.79 4.77 -37.13
CA LEU A 86 6.92 5.94 -37.20
C LEU A 86 5.82 5.67 -38.21
N GLN A 87 4.57 5.84 -37.81
CA GLN A 87 3.43 5.67 -38.71
C GLN A 87 2.91 7.02 -39.16
N VAL A 88 3.15 7.36 -40.43
CA VAL A 88 2.75 8.65 -41.01
C VAL A 88 1.65 8.44 -42.03
N ARG A 89 0.75 9.42 -42.19
CA ARG A 89 -0.24 9.35 -43.27
C ARG A 89 0.44 9.35 -44.63
N GLU A 90 -0.07 8.55 -45.55
CA GLU A 90 0.53 8.35 -46.88
C GLU A 90 0.69 9.67 -47.65
N GLU A 91 -0.28 10.58 -47.56
CA GLU A 91 -0.23 11.88 -48.22
C GLU A 91 0.85 12.83 -47.68
N MET A 92 1.35 12.60 -46.45
CA MET A 92 2.41 13.40 -45.81
C MET A 92 3.77 12.68 -45.81
N LYS A 93 3.89 11.56 -46.53
CA LYS A 93 5.07 10.67 -46.48
C LYS A 93 6.38 11.39 -46.80
N ASP A 94 6.43 12.17 -47.86
CA ASP A 94 7.67 12.78 -48.34
C ASP A 94 8.16 13.87 -47.37
N ASP A 95 7.24 14.75 -46.93
CA ASP A 95 7.52 15.79 -45.93
C ASP A 95 7.93 15.19 -44.58
N ALA A 96 7.22 14.14 -44.13
CA ALA A 96 7.56 13.46 -42.90
C ALA A 96 8.91 12.75 -42.98
N SER A 97 9.25 12.15 -44.13
CA SER A 97 10.55 11.49 -44.33
C SER A 97 11.70 12.48 -44.27
N ALA A 98 11.54 13.65 -44.91
CA ALA A 98 12.54 14.72 -44.85
C ALA A 98 12.74 15.22 -43.41
N GLN A 99 11.64 15.40 -42.67
CA GLN A 99 11.71 15.84 -41.27
C GLN A 99 12.32 14.77 -40.35
N VAL A 100 11.98 13.49 -40.53
CA VAL A 100 12.58 12.37 -39.78
C VAL A 100 14.08 12.30 -40.04
N GLN A 101 14.52 12.41 -41.30
CA GLN A 101 15.94 12.40 -41.63
C GLN A 101 16.68 13.57 -40.99
N LYS A 102 16.06 14.76 -40.94
CA LYS A 102 16.61 15.92 -40.24
C LYS A 102 16.76 15.65 -38.73
N ILE A 103 15.72 15.13 -38.08
CA ILE A 103 15.78 14.77 -36.65
C ILE A 103 16.86 13.72 -36.40
N ILE A 104 17.01 12.71 -37.26
CA ILE A 104 18.08 11.72 -37.15
C ILE A 104 19.46 12.40 -37.22
N ASN A 105 19.69 13.27 -38.20
CA ASN A 105 20.98 13.94 -38.34
C ASN A 105 21.32 14.86 -37.15
N ASP A 106 20.30 15.52 -36.58
CA ASP A 106 20.48 16.49 -35.50
C ASP A 106 20.57 15.82 -34.12
N ALA A 107 19.68 14.86 -33.83
CA ALA A 107 19.54 14.24 -32.50
C ALA A 107 20.22 12.87 -32.38
N PHE A 108 20.33 12.12 -33.49
CA PHE A 108 20.90 10.77 -33.52
C PHE A 108 21.95 10.59 -34.65
N PRO A 109 23.04 11.39 -34.69
CA PRO A 109 24.08 11.27 -35.70
C PRO A 109 24.52 9.82 -35.95
N GLY A 110 24.49 9.40 -37.23
CA GLY A 110 24.82 8.02 -37.64
C GLY A 110 23.61 7.07 -37.67
N GLY A 111 22.43 7.52 -37.25
CA GLY A 111 21.17 6.78 -37.43
C GLY A 111 20.78 6.63 -38.90
N ARG A 112 19.99 5.61 -39.19
CA ARG A 112 19.53 5.30 -40.55
C ARG A 112 18.02 5.13 -40.56
N MET A 113 17.36 5.55 -41.65
CA MET A 113 15.94 5.28 -41.84
C MET A 113 15.65 4.51 -43.13
N LYS A 114 14.55 3.77 -43.12
CA LYS A 114 14.03 3.06 -44.29
C LYS A 114 12.50 3.18 -44.34
N LEU A 115 11.99 3.40 -45.55
CA LEU A 115 10.55 3.39 -45.80
C LEU A 115 10.03 1.94 -45.87
N GLY A 116 9.06 1.65 -45.03
CA GLY A 116 8.29 0.41 -45.02
C GLY A 116 7.05 0.46 -45.92
N PRO A 117 6.29 -0.65 -45.98
CA PRO A 117 5.07 -0.71 -46.77
C PRO A 117 3.98 0.21 -46.20
N THR A 118 3.12 0.73 -47.09
CA THR A 118 1.90 1.44 -46.70
C THR A 118 0.80 0.44 -46.36
N ILE A 119 0.19 0.58 -45.18
CA ILE A 119 -0.91 -0.25 -44.71
C ILE A 119 -2.06 0.69 -44.31
N THR A 120 -3.24 0.53 -44.93
CA THR A 120 -4.45 1.29 -44.59
C THR A 120 -4.22 2.81 -44.60
N GLY A 121 -3.55 3.33 -45.63
CA GLY A 121 -3.26 4.76 -45.78
C GLY A 121 -2.21 5.33 -44.82
N LYS A 122 -1.49 4.48 -44.08
CA LYS A 122 -0.32 4.88 -43.26
C LYS A 122 0.95 4.23 -43.78
N THR A 123 1.99 5.02 -43.98
CA THR A 123 3.34 4.57 -44.32
C THR A 123 4.15 4.38 -43.04
N ASN A 124 4.81 3.23 -42.90
CA ASN A 124 5.77 2.99 -41.82
C ASN A 124 7.14 3.55 -42.21
N ILE A 125 7.78 4.31 -41.32
CA ILE A 125 9.17 4.72 -41.42
C ILE A 125 9.94 4.01 -40.31
N PHE A 126 10.86 3.13 -40.67
CA PHE A 126 11.71 2.44 -39.70
C PHE A 126 12.99 3.22 -39.47
N VAL A 127 13.41 3.35 -38.20
CA VAL A 127 14.63 4.07 -37.81
C VAL A 127 15.52 3.14 -36.98
N ALA A 128 16.78 3.05 -37.38
CA ALA A 128 17.84 2.35 -36.67
C ALA A 128 18.69 3.37 -35.92
N LEU A 129 18.83 3.17 -34.61
CA LEU A 129 19.60 4.03 -33.71
C LEU A 129 21.00 3.45 -33.50
N PRO A 130 22.05 4.31 -33.47
CA PRO A 130 23.38 3.89 -33.05
C PRO A 130 23.38 3.37 -31.59
N PRO A 131 24.28 2.44 -31.23
CA PRO A 131 24.33 1.83 -29.89
C PRO A 131 24.38 2.83 -28.72
N GLU A 132 25.09 3.95 -28.88
CA GLU A 132 25.21 5.01 -27.87
C GLU A 132 23.88 5.69 -27.52
N TYR A 133 22.89 5.64 -28.42
CA TYR A 133 21.55 6.21 -28.20
C TYR A 133 20.54 5.16 -27.71
N LYS A 134 20.94 3.90 -27.53
CA LYS A 134 20.08 2.83 -26.99
C LYS A 134 20.07 2.85 -25.47
N THR A 135 19.51 3.91 -24.91
CA THR A 135 19.47 4.15 -23.46
C THR A 135 18.05 4.47 -22.98
N LYS A 136 17.79 4.25 -21.68
CA LYS A 136 16.51 4.60 -21.03
C LYS A 136 16.10 6.05 -21.33
N GLN A 137 17.01 7.01 -21.17
CA GLN A 137 16.72 8.44 -21.32
C GLN A 137 16.28 8.80 -22.74
N VAL A 138 16.95 8.24 -23.75
CA VAL A 138 16.56 8.44 -25.15
C VAL A 138 15.18 7.82 -25.39
N TYR A 139 14.96 6.59 -24.91
CA TYR A 139 13.72 5.86 -25.20
C TYR A 139 12.49 6.51 -24.56
N GLU A 140 12.62 7.05 -23.35
CA GLU A 140 11.53 7.77 -22.67
C GLU A 140 11.24 9.16 -23.28
N THR A 141 12.10 9.64 -24.19
CA THR A 141 11.96 10.97 -24.82
C THR A 141 11.67 10.91 -26.32
N ILE A 142 11.59 9.72 -26.93
CA ILE A 142 11.31 9.50 -28.36
C ILE A 142 10.08 10.29 -28.83
N ASP A 143 8.97 10.20 -28.10
CA ASP A 143 7.72 10.89 -28.49
C ASP A 143 7.89 12.41 -28.53
N LYS A 144 8.71 12.97 -27.64
CA LYS A 144 9.03 14.40 -27.63
C LYS A 144 9.94 14.76 -28.80
N THR A 145 10.95 13.93 -29.07
CA THR A 145 11.91 14.15 -30.15
C THR A 145 11.26 14.12 -31.53
N PHE A 146 10.28 13.24 -31.74
CA PHE A 146 9.59 13.07 -33.02
C PHE A 146 8.18 13.68 -33.06
N GLY A 147 7.70 14.32 -31.99
CA GLY A 147 6.35 14.88 -31.91
C GLY A 147 6.04 16.00 -32.90
N GLY A 148 7.06 16.62 -33.51
CA GLY A 148 6.94 17.66 -34.52
C GLY A 148 6.74 17.17 -35.97
N ILE A 149 6.59 15.87 -36.20
CA ILE A 149 6.47 15.33 -37.57
C ILE A 149 5.06 15.58 -38.13
N PRO A 150 4.96 16.10 -39.37
CA PRO A 150 3.67 16.30 -40.05
C PRO A 150 2.92 14.98 -40.32
N GLY A 151 1.59 15.02 -40.30
CA GLY A 151 0.73 13.86 -40.59
C GLY A 151 0.28 13.05 -39.36
N GLY A 152 0.60 13.49 -38.14
CA GLY A 152 0.20 12.79 -36.91
C GLY A 152 1.00 11.50 -36.70
N ALA A 153 2.32 11.60 -36.88
CA ALA A 153 3.23 10.48 -36.72
C ALA A 153 3.16 9.94 -35.29
N SER A 154 2.69 8.71 -35.11
CA SER A 154 2.91 8.00 -33.85
C SER A 154 4.24 7.28 -33.93
N VAL A 155 5.09 7.43 -32.93
CA VAL A 155 6.32 6.65 -32.82
C VAL A 155 6.09 5.47 -31.89
N GLY A 156 6.57 4.31 -32.30
CA GLY A 156 6.58 3.10 -31.48
C GLY A 156 7.98 2.53 -31.41
N VAL A 157 8.35 1.99 -30.26
CA VAL A 157 9.60 1.26 -30.09
C VAL A 157 9.42 -0.16 -30.66
N VAL A 158 10.32 -0.58 -31.54
CA VAL A 158 10.36 -1.93 -32.13
C VAL A 158 11.71 -2.61 -31.92
N THR A 159 12.56 -2.05 -31.06
CA THR A 159 13.84 -2.62 -30.65
C THR A 159 13.67 -4.05 -30.15
N GLU A 160 14.54 -4.92 -30.63
CA GLU A 160 14.57 -6.34 -30.30
C GLU A 160 15.97 -6.73 -29.81
N PRO A 161 16.13 -7.69 -28.87
CA PRO A 161 15.07 -8.46 -28.22
C PRO A 161 14.39 -7.69 -27.07
N ARG A 162 13.04 -7.62 -27.07
CA ARG A 162 12.26 -6.95 -26.01
C ARG A 162 11.25 -7.85 -25.31
N LEU A 163 11.00 -7.55 -24.04
CA LEU A 163 9.82 -7.96 -23.28
C LEU A 163 8.99 -6.73 -22.93
N THR A 164 7.69 -6.90 -22.73
CA THR A 164 6.78 -5.81 -22.38
C THR A 164 5.91 -6.22 -21.22
N ILE A 165 5.88 -5.39 -20.18
CA ILE A 165 5.06 -5.62 -18.99
C ILE A 165 3.90 -4.63 -19.01
N ARG A 166 2.67 -5.13 -19.06
CA ARG A 166 1.44 -4.35 -19.11
C ARG A 166 0.68 -4.41 -17.79
N GLY A 167 -0.20 -3.44 -17.56
CA GLY A 167 -1.10 -3.43 -16.41
C GLY A 167 -0.45 -2.96 -15.09
N VAL A 168 0.78 -2.44 -15.15
CA VAL A 168 1.49 -1.93 -13.98
C VAL A 168 0.96 -0.53 -13.63
N PRO A 169 0.45 -0.29 -12.39
CA PRO A 169 0.07 1.04 -11.94
C PRO A 169 1.21 2.04 -12.08
N ASP A 170 0.91 3.29 -12.43
CA ASP A 170 1.94 4.30 -12.71
C ASP A 170 2.87 4.52 -11.51
N GLY A 171 2.34 4.52 -10.27
CA GLY A 171 3.15 4.62 -9.05
C GLY A 171 4.09 3.45 -8.80
N ALA A 172 3.77 2.26 -9.31
CA ALA A 172 4.57 1.06 -9.14
C ALA A 172 5.65 0.89 -10.23
N LYS A 173 5.57 1.64 -11.33
CA LYS A 173 6.46 1.45 -12.49
C LYS A 173 7.93 1.61 -12.14
N ASN A 174 8.32 2.67 -11.42
CA ASN A 174 9.74 2.92 -11.10
C ASN A 174 10.33 1.79 -10.26
N MET A 175 9.63 1.40 -9.19
CA MET A 175 10.03 0.29 -8.33
C MET A 175 10.22 -1.00 -9.13
N LEU A 176 9.26 -1.33 -10.00
CA LEU A 176 9.36 -2.52 -10.84
C LEU A 176 10.51 -2.41 -11.85
N MET A 177 10.69 -1.25 -12.49
CA MET A 177 11.79 -1.00 -13.43
C MET A 177 13.16 -1.17 -12.78
N ASP A 178 13.34 -0.66 -11.57
CA ASP A 178 14.59 -0.76 -10.82
C ASP A 178 14.90 -2.21 -10.46
N LYS A 179 13.90 -2.98 -10.00
CA LYS A 179 14.07 -4.42 -9.73
C LYS A 179 14.34 -5.24 -10.99
N VAL A 180 13.64 -4.96 -12.10
CA VAL A 180 13.84 -5.68 -13.37
C VAL A 180 15.23 -5.37 -13.94
N ARG A 181 15.76 -4.16 -13.74
CA ARG A 181 17.10 -3.77 -14.19
C ARG A 181 18.21 -4.59 -13.53
N GLU A 182 18.00 -5.11 -12.32
CA GLU A 182 18.98 -5.92 -11.59
C GLU A 182 19.09 -7.37 -12.12
N ILE A 183 18.17 -7.80 -13.00
CA ILE A 183 18.15 -9.14 -13.57
C ILE A 183 19.28 -9.33 -14.61
N ASP A 184 20.06 -10.41 -14.47
CA ASP A 184 21.09 -10.77 -15.45
C ASP A 184 20.49 -11.03 -16.84
N GLY A 185 21.01 -10.33 -17.85
CA GLY A 185 20.53 -10.39 -19.23
C GLY A 185 19.59 -9.24 -19.62
N VAL A 186 19.21 -8.34 -18.70
CA VAL A 186 18.53 -7.09 -19.01
C VAL A 186 19.57 -6.02 -19.39
N GLY A 187 19.38 -5.38 -20.54
CA GLY A 187 20.22 -4.25 -20.97
C GLY A 187 19.77 -2.94 -20.33
N PHE A 188 18.52 -2.57 -20.53
CA PHE A 188 17.88 -1.45 -19.84
C PHE A 188 16.36 -1.60 -19.84
N VAL A 189 15.72 -0.86 -18.93
CA VAL A 189 14.28 -0.80 -18.77
C VAL A 189 13.84 0.65 -18.95
N PHE A 190 12.72 0.87 -19.63
CA PHE A 190 12.18 2.19 -19.92
C PHE A 190 10.65 2.19 -19.83
N ARG A 191 10.07 3.36 -19.59
CA ARG A 191 8.61 3.56 -19.67
C ARG A 191 8.17 3.59 -21.13
N ASP A 192 7.25 2.70 -21.50
CA ASP A 192 6.67 2.60 -22.85
C ASP A 192 5.17 2.91 -22.75
N GLY A 193 4.84 4.20 -22.64
CA GLY A 193 3.49 4.68 -22.37
C GLY A 193 2.89 4.08 -21.09
N SER A 194 1.78 3.34 -21.24
CA SER A 194 1.13 2.64 -20.12
C SER A 194 1.85 1.35 -19.69
N SER A 195 2.86 0.92 -20.42
CA SER A 195 3.59 -0.34 -20.21
C SER A 195 5.05 -0.07 -19.84
N ILE A 196 5.76 -1.12 -19.46
CA ILE A 196 7.21 -1.10 -19.23
C ILE A 196 7.88 -1.90 -20.35
N GLY A 197 8.80 -1.26 -21.07
CA GLY A 197 9.65 -1.92 -22.05
C GLY A 197 10.94 -2.41 -21.40
N VAL A 198 11.27 -3.68 -21.61
CA VAL A 198 12.49 -4.31 -21.11
C VAL A 198 13.32 -4.75 -22.31
N ILE A 199 14.45 -4.09 -22.56
CA ILE A 199 15.38 -4.48 -23.62
C ILE A 199 16.36 -5.50 -23.05
N LEU A 200 16.49 -6.63 -23.76
CA LEU A 200 17.36 -7.73 -23.38
C LEU A 200 18.71 -7.61 -24.07
N ALA A 201 19.76 -8.12 -23.41
CA ALA A 201 21.11 -8.15 -23.97
C ALA A 201 21.21 -9.07 -25.20
N SER A 202 20.38 -10.12 -25.27
CA SER A 202 20.40 -11.13 -26.35
C SER A 202 19.16 -12.02 -26.30
N LEU A 203 18.86 -12.69 -27.42
CA LEU A 203 17.67 -13.54 -27.58
C LEU A 203 17.73 -14.81 -26.71
N ASP A 204 18.92 -15.33 -26.37
CA ASP A 204 19.08 -16.50 -25.51
C ASP A 204 18.77 -16.22 -24.03
N LYS A 205 18.79 -14.95 -23.62
CA LYS A 205 18.43 -14.54 -22.26
C LYS A 205 16.92 -14.43 -22.04
N THR A 206 16.12 -14.36 -23.11
CA THR A 206 14.66 -14.14 -23.05
C THR A 206 13.93 -15.10 -22.11
N THR A 207 14.16 -16.41 -22.21
CA THR A 207 13.47 -17.39 -21.36
C THR A 207 13.84 -17.24 -19.87
N THR A 208 15.11 -16.98 -19.57
CA THR A 208 15.60 -16.81 -18.20
C THR A 208 15.06 -15.52 -17.59
N VAL A 209 15.13 -14.41 -18.32
CA VAL A 209 14.64 -13.10 -17.87
C VAL A 209 13.11 -13.12 -17.73
N ASN A 210 12.38 -13.69 -18.69
CA ASN A 210 10.93 -13.83 -18.61
C ASN A 210 10.50 -14.54 -17.33
N LYS A 211 11.14 -15.68 -17.00
CA LYS A 211 10.84 -16.42 -15.78
C LYS A 211 11.12 -15.61 -14.51
N GLN A 212 12.24 -14.89 -14.45
CA GLN A 212 12.57 -14.06 -13.28
C GLN A 212 11.62 -12.88 -13.12
N ILE A 213 11.20 -12.25 -14.23
CA ILE A 213 10.18 -11.19 -14.19
C ILE A 213 8.83 -11.77 -13.75
N GLU A 214 8.43 -12.96 -14.22
CA GLU A 214 7.21 -13.63 -13.75
C GLU A 214 7.25 -13.93 -12.24
N GLU A 215 8.38 -14.42 -11.73
CA GLU A 215 8.59 -14.67 -10.31
C GLU A 215 8.50 -13.36 -9.50
N LEU A 216 9.11 -12.28 -10.00
CA LEU A 216 9.04 -10.95 -9.39
C LEU A 216 7.60 -10.41 -9.36
N LEU A 217 6.87 -10.48 -10.47
CA LEU A 217 5.47 -10.03 -10.54
C LEU A 217 4.56 -10.84 -9.60
N LYS A 218 4.88 -12.11 -9.35
CA LYS A 218 4.16 -12.98 -8.41
C LYS A 218 4.45 -12.66 -6.94
N GLU A 219 5.51 -11.94 -6.62
CA GLU A 219 5.78 -11.51 -5.24
C GLU A 219 4.77 -10.46 -4.75
N TYR A 220 4.22 -9.69 -5.69
CA TYR A 220 3.36 -8.55 -5.42
C TYR A 220 1.92 -8.76 -5.90
N GLN A 221 1.01 -7.95 -5.36
CA GLN A 221 -0.38 -7.83 -5.79
C GLN A 221 -0.85 -6.38 -5.60
N ILE A 222 -1.86 -5.99 -6.35
CA ILE A 222 -2.55 -4.69 -6.25
C ILE A 222 -3.90 -4.90 -5.59
N MET A 223 -4.17 -4.14 -4.54
CA MET A 223 -5.51 -3.97 -3.97
C MET A 223 -6.14 -2.74 -4.62
N GLU A 224 -7.12 -2.96 -5.48
CA GLU A 224 -7.86 -1.90 -6.17
C GLU A 224 -9.16 -1.61 -5.44
N ILE A 225 -9.38 -0.33 -5.13
CA ILE A 225 -10.56 0.22 -4.47
C ILE A 225 -11.22 1.13 -5.49
N SER A 226 -12.40 0.73 -5.97
CA SER A 226 -13.16 1.48 -6.97
C SER A 226 -14.39 2.13 -6.33
N PHE A 227 -14.59 3.41 -6.67
CA PHE A 227 -15.69 4.23 -6.16
C PHE A 227 -16.79 4.37 -7.23
N PRO A 228 -18.06 4.13 -6.90
CA PRO A 228 -19.17 4.50 -7.76
C PRO A 228 -19.20 6.01 -8.00
N VAL A 229 -19.73 6.42 -9.16
CA VAL A 229 -19.85 7.83 -9.53
C VAL A 229 -20.59 8.61 -8.46
N GLY A 230 -19.99 9.69 -7.96
CA GLY A 230 -20.52 10.55 -6.89
C GLY A 230 -20.18 10.10 -5.48
N SER A 231 -19.44 9.00 -5.31
CA SER A 231 -18.90 8.52 -4.02
C SER A 231 -17.37 8.61 -3.96
N GLU A 232 -16.74 9.32 -4.90
CA GLU A 232 -15.29 9.48 -4.93
C GLU A 232 -14.81 10.31 -3.75
N PRO A 233 -13.66 9.95 -3.15
CA PRO A 233 -13.08 10.75 -2.08
C PRO A 233 -12.63 12.12 -2.61
N SER A 234 -12.86 13.18 -1.84
CA SER A 234 -12.44 14.53 -2.22
C SER A 234 -10.92 14.67 -2.39
N ASN A 235 -10.15 13.81 -1.73
CA ASN A 235 -8.70 13.68 -1.87
C ASN A 235 -8.29 12.19 -1.93
N PRO A 236 -8.25 11.58 -3.14
CA PRO A 236 -7.92 10.17 -3.31
C PRO A 236 -6.46 9.85 -2.93
N ILE A 237 -5.54 10.81 -3.06
CA ILE A 237 -4.13 10.62 -2.71
C ILE A 237 -3.98 10.39 -1.21
N ARG A 238 -4.48 11.32 -0.40
CA ARG A 238 -4.41 11.22 1.06
C ARG A 238 -5.22 10.03 1.59
N MET A 239 -6.38 9.76 0.98
CA MET A 239 -7.18 8.57 1.32
C MET A 239 -6.37 7.29 1.08
N GLY A 240 -5.71 7.16 -0.08
CA GLY A 240 -4.89 6.00 -0.40
C GLY A 240 -3.68 5.85 0.53
N GLU A 241 -3.03 6.95 0.93
CA GLU A 241 -1.95 6.95 1.93
C GLU A 241 -2.44 6.49 3.31
N ALA A 242 -3.60 6.98 3.76
CA ALA A 242 -4.21 6.58 5.03
C ALA A 242 -4.57 5.08 5.03
N ILE A 243 -5.20 4.60 3.95
CA ILE A 243 -5.52 3.18 3.78
C ILE A 243 -4.24 2.33 3.79
N ALA A 244 -3.19 2.74 3.07
CA ALA A 244 -1.91 2.04 3.07
C ALA A 244 -1.26 2.00 4.47
N GLY A 245 -1.31 3.10 5.21
CA GLY A 245 -0.78 3.19 6.57
C GLY A 245 -1.53 2.29 7.56
N ASP A 246 -2.86 2.26 7.47
CA ASP A 246 -3.69 1.39 8.31
C ASP A 246 -3.52 -0.08 7.94
N MET A 247 -3.46 -0.42 6.65
CA MET A 247 -3.13 -1.77 6.20
C MET A 247 -1.77 -2.21 6.77
N LYS A 248 -0.75 -1.36 6.70
CA LYS A 248 0.58 -1.67 7.22
C LYS A 248 0.57 -1.93 8.72
N SER A 249 -0.12 -1.08 9.50
CA SER A 249 -0.14 -1.16 10.96
C SER A 249 -1.07 -2.24 11.51
N GLN A 250 -2.28 -2.37 10.97
CA GLN A 250 -3.30 -3.29 11.49
C GLN A 250 -3.11 -4.73 11.00
N LEU A 251 -2.59 -4.93 9.78
CA LEU A 251 -2.33 -6.25 9.21
C LEU A 251 -0.85 -6.68 9.35
N ASN A 252 -0.01 -5.85 9.99
CA ASN A 252 1.42 -6.10 10.23
C ASN A 252 2.19 -6.52 8.96
N LEU A 253 2.06 -5.72 7.90
CA LEU A 253 2.58 -6.02 6.57
C LEU A 253 3.95 -5.35 6.36
N ASP A 254 4.90 -6.09 5.79
CA ASP A 254 6.25 -5.58 5.52
C ASP A 254 6.25 -4.44 4.48
N TYR A 255 5.37 -4.54 3.48
CA TYR A 255 5.37 -3.66 2.32
C TYR A 255 3.94 -3.34 1.87
N VAL A 256 3.59 -2.05 1.96
CA VAL A 256 2.31 -1.48 1.54
C VAL A 256 2.59 -0.05 1.07
N GLU A 257 2.25 0.25 -0.18
CA GLU A 257 2.44 1.59 -0.75
C GLU A 257 1.24 1.98 -1.61
N ASN A 258 0.85 3.25 -1.56
CA ASN A 258 -0.15 3.80 -2.47
C ASN A 258 0.50 4.04 -3.85
N VAL A 259 0.00 3.35 -4.89
CA VAL A 259 0.54 3.42 -6.26
C VAL A 259 -0.46 3.98 -7.26
N SER A 260 -1.50 4.66 -6.78
CA SER A 260 -2.58 5.24 -7.59
C SER A 260 -2.12 6.36 -8.53
N ILE A 261 -0.98 6.98 -8.23
CA ILE A 261 -0.41 8.14 -8.95
C ILE A 261 1.06 7.89 -9.23
N ASP A 262 1.60 8.54 -10.27
CA ASP A 262 3.00 8.41 -10.66
C ASP A 262 3.96 8.99 -9.60
N GLY A 263 4.81 8.15 -9.01
CA GLY A 263 5.79 8.55 -7.99
C GLY A 263 7.04 9.28 -8.53
N GLN A 264 7.12 9.61 -9.83
CA GLN A 264 8.26 10.41 -10.31
C GLN A 264 8.24 11.88 -9.84
N ASN A 265 7.08 12.40 -9.45
CA ASN A 265 6.94 13.78 -8.97
C ASN A 265 6.20 13.80 -7.62
N ASP A 266 6.77 13.17 -6.60
CA ASP A 266 6.22 13.21 -5.23
C ASP A 266 5.91 14.65 -4.79
N ASP A 267 6.75 15.62 -5.14
CA ASP A 267 6.52 17.04 -4.85
C ASP A 267 5.25 17.59 -5.54
N MET A 268 4.99 17.20 -6.80
CA MET A 268 3.77 17.59 -7.50
C MET A 268 2.55 16.89 -6.90
N ASN A 269 2.67 15.62 -6.54
CA ASN A 269 1.60 14.86 -5.89
C ASN A 269 1.22 15.46 -4.54
N HIS A 270 2.21 15.85 -3.72
CA HIS A 270 1.99 16.55 -2.46
C HIS A 270 1.36 17.94 -2.68
N LEU A 271 1.79 18.67 -3.71
CA LEU A 271 1.18 19.95 -4.07
C LEU A 271 -0.29 19.76 -4.48
N VAL A 272 -0.60 18.79 -5.33
CA VAL A 272 -1.98 18.50 -5.78
C VAL A 272 -2.83 18.01 -4.62
N SER A 273 -2.30 17.16 -3.74
CA SER A 273 -2.97 16.77 -2.48
C SER A 273 -3.26 17.97 -1.59
N THR A 274 -2.30 18.88 -1.42
CA THR A 274 -2.48 20.12 -0.65
C THR A 274 -3.53 21.03 -1.27
N MET A 275 -3.56 21.15 -2.60
CA MET A 275 -4.60 21.92 -3.30
C MET A 275 -5.98 21.26 -3.19
N MET A 276 -6.08 19.93 -3.22
CA MET A 276 -7.36 19.23 -2.98
C MET A 276 -7.86 19.47 -1.54
N GLU A 277 -6.97 19.49 -0.55
CA GLU A 277 -7.32 19.85 0.83
C GLU A 277 -7.71 21.31 0.97
N LEU A 278 -6.98 22.22 0.32
CA LEU A 278 -7.32 23.64 0.31
C LEU A 278 -8.68 23.87 -0.37
N LYS A 279 -8.95 23.21 -1.50
CA LYS A 279 -10.26 23.20 -2.16
C LYS A 279 -11.33 22.71 -1.19
N ARG A 280 -11.14 21.56 -0.56
CA ARG A 280 -12.09 20.99 0.41
C ARG A 280 -12.36 21.96 1.56
N PHE A 281 -11.31 22.59 2.09
CA PHE A 281 -11.41 23.61 3.12
C PHE A 281 -12.23 24.82 2.63
N LEU A 282 -11.84 25.44 1.51
CA LEU A 282 -12.54 26.58 0.94
C LEU A 282 -14.02 26.28 0.63
N SER A 283 -14.31 25.10 0.07
CA SER A 283 -15.68 24.66 -0.19
C SER A 283 -16.50 24.47 1.08
N ALA A 284 -15.90 23.97 2.18
CA ALA A 284 -16.59 23.83 3.45
C ALA A 284 -16.96 25.18 4.11
N TYR A 285 -16.21 26.24 3.79
CA TYR A 285 -16.48 27.60 4.25
C TYR A 285 -17.24 28.45 3.23
N ALA A 286 -17.57 27.93 2.05
CA ALA A 286 -18.43 28.62 1.09
C ALA A 286 -19.86 28.73 1.63
N SER A 287 -20.56 29.82 1.31
CA SER A 287 -21.95 29.96 1.71
C SER A 287 -22.83 28.94 0.97
N GLN A 288 -23.69 28.26 1.71
CA GLN A 288 -24.64 27.29 1.17
C GLN A 288 -25.92 28.05 0.81
N ILE A 289 -26.26 28.10 -0.48
CA ILE A 289 -27.51 28.73 -0.97
C ILE A 289 -28.51 27.65 -1.33
N ILE A 290 -29.73 27.79 -0.81
CA ILE A 290 -30.87 26.92 -1.11
C ILE A 290 -31.94 27.80 -1.75
N ILE A 291 -32.29 27.50 -2.99
CA ILE A 291 -33.29 28.24 -3.76
C ILE A 291 -34.57 27.40 -3.83
N ALA A 292 -35.62 27.86 -3.17
CA ALA A 292 -36.95 27.26 -3.26
C ALA A 292 -37.67 27.82 -4.49
N PRO A 293 -38.12 26.97 -5.44
CA PRO A 293 -38.79 27.44 -6.65
C PRO A 293 -40.14 28.09 -6.36
N VAL A 294 -40.49 29.13 -7.11
CA VAL A 294 -41.84 29.70 -7.09
C VAL A 294 -42.81 28.82 -7.89
N SER A 295 -44.11 28.92 -7.61
CA SER A 295 -45.14 28.09 -8.27
C SER A 295 -45.06 28.19 -9.80
N GLY A 296 -44.84 27.07 -10.49
CA GLY A 296 -44.69 26.98 -11.94
C GLY A 296 -43.26 27.13 -12.48
N ALA A 297 -42.27 27.44 -11.64
CA ALA A 297 -40.85 27.46 -12.03
C ALA A 297 -40.18 26.10 -11.76
N GLN A 298 -39.33 25.65 -12.69
CA GLN A 298 -38.47 24.48 -12.51
C GLN A 298 -37.01 24.91 -12.55
N LEU A 299 -36.24 24.49 -11.55
CA LEU A 299 -34.80 24.70 -11.48
C LEU A 299 -34.06 23.52 -12.09
N GLN A 300 -33.00 23.79 -12.84
CA GLN A 300 -32.12 22.77 -13.41
C GLN A 300 -30.69 22.96 -12.93
N LYS A 301 -29.93 21.86 -12.84
CA LYS A 301 -28.49 21.93 -12.57
C LYS A 301 -27.81 22.73 -13.69
N GLY A 302 -27.00 23.71 -13.30
CA GLY A 302 -26.35 24.65 -14.22
C GLY A 302 -27.12 25.93 -14.48
N ASP A 303 -28.39 26.04 -14.05
CA ASP A 303 -29.11 27.31 -14.08
C ASP A 303 -28.39 28.36 -13.24
N VAL A 304 -28.42 29.61 -13.70
CA VAL A 304 -27.85 30.76 -13.00
C VAL A 304 -28.98 31.65 -12.54
N VAL A 305 -28.97 32.01 -11.26
CA VAL A 305 -29.98 32.83 -10.59
C VAL A 305 -29.32 34.08 -10.02
N VAL A 306 -29.91 35.22 -10.30
CA VAL A 306 -29.41 36.54 -9.94
C VAL A 306 -30.26 37.11 -8.83
N PHE A 307 -29.61 37.59 -7.78
CA PHE A 307 -30.21 38.22 -6.61
C PHE A 307 -29.75 39.67 -6.51
N GLN A 308 -30.56 40.50 -5.87
CA GLN A 308 -30.16 41.87 -5.60
C GLN A 308 -29.04 41.90 -4.56
N GLY A 309 -27.94 42.55 -4.93
CA GLY A 309 -26.78 42.78 -4.07
C GLY A 309 -26.59 44.26 -3.75
N GLN A 310 -25.37 44.73 -3.98
CA GLN A 310 -24.95 46.14 -3.90
C GLN A 310 -25.11 46.90 -5.23
N ALA A 311 -25.77 46.30 -6.23
CA ALA A 311 -26.07 46.96 -7.50
C ALA A 311 -26.98 48.19 -7.28
N ALA A 312 -26.84 49.20 -8.14
CA ALA A 312 -27.60 50.45 -8.00
C ALA A 312 -29.10 50.25 -8.28
N GLN A 313 -29.45 49.27 -9.12
CA GLN A 313 -30.81 48.92 -9.47
C GLN A 313 -31.07 47.44 -9.19
N ALA A 314 -32.31 47.11 -8.79
CA ALA A 314 -32.74 45.73 -8.63
C ALA A 314 -32.65 44.95 -9.96
N PRO A 315 -32.50 43.61 -9.95
CA PRO A 315 -32.51 42.83 -11.19
C PRO A 315 -33.91 42.95 -11.82
N VAL A 316 -33.98 43.50 -13.03
CA VAL A 316 -35.22 43.66 -13.79
C VAL A 316 -35.14 42.81 -15.06
N ALA A 317 -36.23 42.10 -15.36
CA ALA A 317 -36.32 41.27 -16.56
C ALA A 317 -36.00 42.08 -17.84
N GLY A 318 -35.13 41.54 -18.69
CA GLY A 318 -34.65 42.17 -19.92
C GLY A 318 -33.35 42.98 -19.79
N ASN A 319 -32.91 43.30 -18.57
CA ASN A 319 -31.65 44.03 -18.33
C ASN A 319 -30.45 43.08 -18.16
N PRO A 320 -29.21 43.54 -18.46
CA PRO A 320 -28.00 42.77 -18.18
C PRO A 320 -27.71 42.69 -16.67
N VAL A 321 -26.92 41.70 -16.28
CA VAL A 321 -26.45 41.55 -14.89
C VAL A 321 -25.37 42.58 -14.59
N GLU A 322 -25.55 43.33 -13.50
CA GLU A 322 -24.54 44.26 -12.98
C GLU A 322 -23.53 43.55 -12.07
N LYS A 323 -22.30 44.09 -11.97
CA LYS A 323 -21.25 43.58 -11.08
C LYS A 323 -21.65 43.57 -9.60
N GLY A 324 -22.54 44.49 -9.20
CA GLY A 324 -23.03 44.58 -7.82
C GLY A 324 -24.10 43.54 -7.47
N ASN A 325 -24.61 42.77 -8.45
CA ASN A 325 -25.57 41.70 -8.18
C ASN A 325 -24.87 40.46 -7.62
N VAL A 326 -25.61 39.71 -6.81
CA VAL A 326 -25.15 38.41 -6.33
C VAL A 326 -25.63 37.36 -7.33
N VAL A 327 -24.71 36.57 -7.86
CA VAL A 327 -25.01 35.55 -8.87
C VAL A 327 -24.74 34.18 -8.28
N VAL A 328 -25.73 33.29 -8.37
CA VAL A 328 -25.70 31.93 -7.83
C VAL A 328 -25.87 30.95 -8.98
N GLN A 329 -24.99 29.97 -9.08
CA GLN A 329 -25.13 28.86 -10.02
C GLN A 329 -25.65 27.63 -9.28
N ILE A 330 -26.69 26.98 -9.81
CA ILE A 330 -27.27 25.76 -9.24
C ILE A 330 -26.34 24.58 -9.52
N THR A 331 -25.82 23.95 -8.47
CA THR A 331 -24.90 22.82 -8.51
C THR A 331 -25.61 21.48 -8.31
N GLY A 332 -26.77 21.47 -7.63
CA GLY A 332 -27.54 20.28 -7.32
C GLY A 332 -29.03 20.56 -7.17
N LEU A 333 -29.84 19.51 -7.24
CA LEU A 333 -31.27 19.55 -6.97
C LEU A 333 -31.58 18.57 -5.84
N ARG A 334 -32.42 19.00 -4.91
CA ARG A 334 -32.94 18.15 -3.82
C ARG A 334 -34.18 17.41 -4.29
N SER A 335 -34.55 16.38 -3.52
CA SER A 335 -35.74 15.56 -3.77
C SER A 335 -37.06 16.35 -3.74
N ASP A 336 -37.09 17.51 -3.09
CA ASP A 336 -38.24 18.42 -3.01
C ASP A 336 -38.30 19.45 -4.16
N GLY A 337 -37.36 19.40 -5.11
CA GLY A 337 -37.27 20.34 -6.23
C GLY A 337 -36.55 21.66 -5.92
N SER A 338 -36.04 21.85 -4.69
CA SER A 338 -35.18 23.00 -4.37
C SER A 338 -33.79 22.85 -4.99
N GLY A 339 -33.20 23.98 -5.38
CA GLY A 339 -31.86 24.04 -5.96
C GLY A 339 -30.80 24.36 -4.91
N GLU A 340 -29.74 23.56 -4.86
CA GLU A 340 -28.52 23.92 -4.13
C GLU A 340 -27.61 24.72 -5.06
N GLY A 341 -27.09 25.84 -4.57
CA GLY A 341 -26.30 26.74 -5.39
C GLY A 341 -25.06 27.30 -4.68
N VAL A 342 -24.09 27.67 -5.49
CA VAL A 342 -22.84 28.33 -5.09
C VAL A 342 -22.81 29.73 -5.68
N ILE A 343 -22.41 30.72 -4.88
CA ILE A 343 -22.23 32.09 -5.36
C ILE A 343 -21.00 32.15 -6.27
N THR A 344 -21.18 32.63 -7.49
CA THR A 344 -20.11 32.83 -8.48
C THR A 344 -19.69 34.29 -8.60
N GLN A 345 -20.51 35.23 -8.11
CA GLN A 345 -20.23 36.66 -8.10
C GLN A 345 -20.93 37.33 -6.90
N GLY A 346 -20.24 38.25 -6.22
CA GLY A 346 -20.72 38.89 -5.01
C GLY A 346 -20.52 38.04 -3.75
N ASP A 347 -21.20 38.43 -2.68
CA ASP A 347 -21.09 37.78 -1.36
C ASP A 347 -22.46 37.74 -0.68
N THR A 348 -22.70 36.72 0.14
CA THR A 348 -23.97 36.62 0.91
C THR A 348 -24.22 37.82 1.82
N THR A 349 -23.18 38.48 2.35
CA THR A 349 -23.31 39.70 3.16
C THR A 349 -23.94 40.86 2.38
N ALA A 350 -23.85 40.85 1.06
CA ALA A 350 -24.40 41.89 0.19
C ALA A 350 -25.86 41.64 -0.21
N LEU A 351 -26.43 40.48 0.12
CA LEU A 351 -27.74 40.03 -0.36
C LEU A 351 -28.86 40.80 0.37
N THR A 352 -29.55 41.69 -0.34
CA THR A 352 -30.59 42.57 0.25
C THR A 352 -32.02 42.09 -0.03
N SER A 353 -32.20 41.22 -1.03
CA SER A 353 -33.48 40.59 -1.36
C SER A 353 -33.29 39.11 -1.65
N ASN A 354 -34.19 38.29 -1.09
CA ASN A 354 -34.17 36.84 -1.28
C ASN A 354 -34.84 36.42 -2.59
N GLN A 355 -35.36 37.35 -3.40
CA GLN A 355 -36.00 37.04 -4.68
C GLN A 355 -34.97 36.84 -5.79
N GLY A 356 -34.97 35.64 -6.39
CA GLY A 356 -34.00 35.23 -7.41
C GLY A 356 -34.60 35.16 -8.81
N PHE A 357 -33.94 35.79 -9.76
CA PHE A 357 -34.33 35.85 -11.17
C PHE A 357 -33.40 34.98 -12.02
N LYS A 358 -33.94 34.18 -12.95
CA LYS A 358 -33.11 33.34 -13.81
C LYS A 358 -32.33 34.19 -14.79
N LEU A 359 -31.11 33.76 -15.13
CA LEU A 359 -30.29 34.37 -16.16
C LEU A 359 -30.43 33.58 -17.46
N GLU A 360 -30.89 34.24 -18.52
CA GLU A 360 -30.98 33.65 -19.86
C GLU A 360 -30.26 34.54 -20.86
N LYS A 361 -29.32 33.96 -21.63
CA LYS A 361 -28.53 34.69 -22.66
C LYS A 361 -27.92 36.00 -22.13
N ASN A 362 -27.43 35.97 -20.89
CA ASN A 362 -26.81 37.11 -20.20
C ASN A 362 -27.74 38.27 -19.83
N THR A 363 -29.05 38.05 -19.88
CA THR A 363 -30.10 38.98 -19.45
C THR A 363 -30.96 38.36 -18.35
N VAL A 364 -31.33 39.16 -17.36
CA VAL A 364 -32.23 38.77 -16.27
C VAL A 364 -33.60 38.41 -16.88
N ALA A 365 -34.16 37.28 -16.47
CA ALA A 365 -35.43 36.75 -16.96
C ALA A 365 -36.48 36.77 -15.83
N ALA A 366 -37.38 35.78 -15.81
CA ALA A 366 -38.43 35.69 -14.81
C ALA A 366 -37.91 35.36 -13.40
N LEU A 367 -38.70 35.72 -12.39
CA LEU A 367 -38.51 35.26 -11.01
C LEU A 367 -38.66 33.73 -10.98
N VAL A 368 -37.67 33.04 -10.43
CA VAL A 368 -37.64 31.57 -10.40
C VAL A 368 -37.60 30.97 -9.01
N GLY A 369 -37.25 31.74 -7.98
CA GLY A 369 -37.23 31.20 -6.62
C GLY A 369 -36.90 32.22 -5.55
N THR A 370 -36.97 31.77 -4.31
CA THR A 370 -36.51 32.50 -3.13
C THR A 370 -35.31 31.81 -2.50
N ALA A 371 -34.24 32.56 -2.24
CA ALA A 371 -33.05 32.04 -1.58
C ALA A 371 -33.19 32.05 -0.05
N SER A 372 -32.70 30.99 0.55
CA SER A 372 -32.24 30.93 1.93
C SER A 372 -30.76 30.58 1.90
N TYR A 373 -29.98 31.08 2.87
CA TYR A 373 -28.56 30.81 2.91
C TYR A 373 -28.06 30.55 4.32
N HIS A 374 -26.94 29.85 4.38
CA HIS A 374 -26.15 29.65 5.58
C HIS A 374 -24.69 29.99 5.25
N ASN A 375 -24.10 30.90 6.03
CA ASN A 375 -22.72 31.35 5.84
C ASN A 375 -21.86 30.88 7.03
N PRO A 376 -21.09 29.79 6.88
CA PRO A 376 -20.23 29.27 7.95
C PRO A 376 -19.20 30.28 8.46
N ARG A 377 -18.76 31.23 7.63
CA ARG A 377 -17.76 32.25 7.99
C ARG A 377 -18.35 33.29 8.93
N GLN A 378 -19.61 33.66 8.73
CA GLN A 378 -20.33 34.53 9.65
C GLN A 378 -20.55 33.85 11.00
N GLU A 379 -20.97 32.59 11.01
CA GLU A 379 -21.13 31.83 12.27
C GLU A 379 -19.81 31.69 13.03
N LEU A 380 -18.71 31.40 12.34
CA LEU A 380 -17.38 31.39 12.94
C LEU A 380 -17.01 32.76 13.50
N SER A 381 -17.23 33.84 12.75
CA SER A 381 -16.98 35.21 13.23
C SER A 381 -17.82 35.54 14.47
N SER A 382 -19.11 35.20 14.48
CA SER A 382 -20.00 35.37 15.63
C SER A 382 -19.52 34.56 16.84
N ALA A 383 -19.16 33.28 16.65
CA ALA A 383 -18.65 32.42 17.71
C ALA A 383 -17.32 32.95 18.29
N LEU A 384 -16.41 33.43 17.42
CA LEU A 384 -15.14 34.03 17.85
C LEU A 384 -15.35 35.35 18.58
N ASN A 385 -16.28 36.20 18.14
CA ASN A 385 -16.63 37.44 18.84
C ASN A 385 -17.22 37.15 20.23
N GLU A 386 -18.11 36.16 20.35
CA GLU A 386 -18.68 35.78 21.64
C GLU A 386 -17.62 35.17 22.56
N THR A 387 -16.73 34.36 22.01
CA THR A 387 -15.56 33.83 22.74
C THR A 387 -14.64 34.97 23.21
N THR A 388 -14.44 35.99 22.38
CA THR A 388 -13.63 37.18 22.72
C THR A 388 -14.22 37.94 23.91
N LYS A 389 -15.56 38.11 23.95
CA LYS A 389 -16.25 38.70 25.11
C LYS A 389 -16.04 37.87 26.37
N LEU A 390 -16.29 36.56 26.29
CA LEU A 390 -16.14 35.66 27.43
C LEU A 390 -14.72 35.66 27.99
N VAL A 391 -13.71 35.62 27.12
CA VAL A 391 -12.29 35.71 27.50
C VAL A 391 -11.96 37.06 28.14
N GLY A 392 -12.55 38.16 27.62
CA GLY A 392 -12.41 39.50 28.18
C GLY A 392 -12.95 39.64 29.62
N GLU A 393 -13.93 38.83 30.02
CA GLU A 393 -14.51 38.84 31.38
C GLU A 393 -13.69 38.03 32.41
N ILE A 394 -12.79 37.14 31.96
CA ILE A 394 -11.99 36.25 32.84
C ILE A 394 -11.23 37.03 33.93
N PRO A 395 -10.54 38.16 33.65
CA PRO A 395 -9.85 38.93 34.68
C PRO A 395 -10.80 39.48 35.76
N GLY A 396 -11.99 39.92 35.37
CA GLY A 396 -13.03 40.41 36.28
C GLY A 396 -13.51 39.30 37.21
N PHE A 397 -13.87 38.14 36.65
CA PHE A 397 -14.23 36.95 37.42
C PHE A 397 -13.11 36.49 38.36
N ALA A 398 -11.86 36.49 37.90
CA ALA A 398 -10.72 36.09 38.73
C ALA A 398 -10.49 37.07 39.89
N GLN A 399 -10.67 38.37 39.66
CA GLN A 399 -10.54 39.40 40.69
C GLN A 399 -11.66 39.29 41.74
N ASP A 400 -12.91 39.10 41.32
CA ASP A 400 -14.03 38.96 42.24
C ASP A 400 -13.98 37.66 43.04
N THR A 401 -13.59 36.55 42.39
CA THR A 401 -13.38 35.27 43.08
C THR A 401 -12.25 35.36 44.11
N LYS A 402 -11.19 36.13 43.82
CA LYS A 402 -10.12 36.42 44.79
C LYS A 402 -10.64 37.20 45.99
N LYS A 403 -11.41 38.28 45.78
CA LYS A 403 -12.01 39.05 46.90
C LYS A 403 -12.87 38.17 47.81
N VAL A 404 -13.71 37.31 47.23
CA VAL A 404 -14.56 36.38 47.99
C VAL A 404 -13.70 35.37 48.75
N SER A 405 -12.66 34.84 48.13
CA SER A 405 -11.72 33.89 48.76
C SER A 405 -10.97 34.54 49.93
N ASP A 406 -10.54 35.80 49.79
CA ASP A 406 -9.88 36.56 50.86
C ASP A 406 -10.83 36.81 52.05
N ILE A 407 -12.10 37.15 51.78
CA ILE A 407 -13.14 37.28 52.81
C ILE A 407 -13.35 35.94 53.55
N ALA A 408 -13.46 34.84 52.81
CA ALA A 408 -13.65 33.51 53.38
C ALA A 408 -12.43 33.05 54.20
N LEU A 409 -11.20 33.30 53.72
CA LEU A 409 -9.97 33.01 54.46
C LEU A 409 -9.90 33.80 55.76
N ASN A 410 -10.28 35.08 55.75
CA ASN A 410 -10.33 35.90 56.96
C ASN A 410 -11.36 35.38 57.98
N ALA A 411 -12.54 34.96 57.53
CA ALA A 411 -13.53 34.32 58.40
C ALA A 411 -13.00 33.01 58.99
N LEU A 412 -12.36 32.16 58.17
CA LEU A 412 -11.77 30.91 58.61
C LEU A 412 -10.61 31.13 59.58
N ASN A 413 -9.75 32.13 59.38
CA ASN A 413 -8.63 32.43 60.28
C ASN A 413 -9.10 32.79 61.69
N ASN A 414 -10.27 33.41 61.81
CA ASN A 414 -10.87 33.75 63.10
C ASN A 414 -11.71 32.62 63.69
N TYR A 415 -11.99 31.56 62.94
CA TYR A 415 -12.88 30.46 63.32
C TYR A 415 -12.43 29.79 64.63
N ASP A 416 -11.17 29.38 64.72
CA ASP A 416 -10.65 28.65 65.89
C ASP A 416 -10.75 29.50 67.17
N SER A 417 -10.49 30.80 67.05
CA SER A 417 -10.62 31.78 68.15
C SER A 417 -12.08 31.96 68.56
N SER A 418 -13.01 32.02 67.61
CA SER A 418 -14.44 32.11 67.88
C SER A 418 -15.00 30.85 68.53
N VAL A 419 -14.61 29.65 68.06
CA VAL A 419 -15.00 28.37 68.66
C VAL A 419 -14.46 28.27 70.09
N SER A 420 -13.20 28.63 70.29
CA SER A 420 -12.57 28.66 71.63
C SER A 420 -13.27 29.63 72.59
N ALA A 421 -13.77 30.76 72.09
CA ALA A 421 -14.53 31.72 72.90
C ALA A 421 -15.88 31.14 73.33
N VAL A 422 -16.61 30.48 72.43
CA VAL A 422 -17.87 29.80 72.75
C VAL A 422 -17.66 28.66 73.74
N GLU A 423 -16.60 27.86 73.58
CA GLU A 423 -16.22 26.80 74.52
C GLU A 423 -15.96 27.33 75.93
N LYS A 424 -15.21 28.43 76.05
CA LYS A 424 -14.97 29.12 77.33
C LYS A 424 -16.27 29.62 77.95
N THR A 425 -17.19 30.17 77.15
CA THR A 425 -18.50 30.60 77.64
C THR A 425 -19.32 29.43 78.17
N VAL A 426 -19.40 28.31 77.44
CA VAL A 426 -20.11 27.10 77.91
C VAL A 426 -19.50 26.56 79.20
N THR A 427 -18.16 26.51 79.28
CA THR A 427 -17.44 26.07 80.48
C THR A 427 -17.70 27.00 81.68
N SER A 428 -17.74 28.31 81.45
CA SER A 428 -18.05 29.30 82.50
C SER A 428 -19.49 29.16 83.00
N ILE A 429 -20.44 28.91 82.09
CA ILE A 429 -21.85 28.64 82.44
C ILE A 429 -21.96 27.33 83.23
N GLN A 430 -21.21 26.29 82.86
CA GLN A 430 -21.18 25.03 83.60
C GLN A 430 -20.64 25.22 85.02
N ALA A 431 -19.54 25.94 85.19
CA ALA A 431 -18.99 26.25 86.52
C ALA A 431 -19.98 27.05 87.39
N ALA A 432 -20.72 27.98 86.78
CA ALA A 432 -21.81 28.68 87.47
C ALA A 432 -22.96 27.73 87.86
N SER A 433 -23.36 26.81 86.97
CA SER A 433 -24.36 25.77 87.26
C SER A 433 -23.98 24.93 88.47
N ASP A 434 -22.73 24.47 88.53
CA ASP A 434 -22.24 23.65 89.63
C ASP A 434 -22.25 24.40 90.97
N GLY A 435 -21.93 25.69 90.96
CA GLY A 435 -22.06 26.57 92.12
C GLY A 435 -23.51 26.73 92.60
N ILE A 436 -24.46 26.91 91.67
CA ILE A 436 -25.89 27.02 91.99
C ILE A 436 -26.44 25.69 92.51
N LYS A 437 -26.04 24.55 91.91
CA LYS A 437 -26.41 23.20 92.38
C LYS A 437 -25.92 22.94 93.80
N ALA A 438 -24.67 23.30 94.13
CA ALA A 438 -24.13 23.15 95.47
C ALA A 438 -24.94 23.96 96.50
N ALA A 439 -25.28 25.21 96.20
CA ALA A 439 -26.11 26.05 97.07
C ALA A 439 -27.54 25.50 97.23
N THR A 440 -28.16 25.06 96.12
CA THR A 440 -29.53 24.53 96.11
C THR A 440 -29.64 23.22 96.87
N ASN A 441 -28.64 22.34 96.77
CA ASN A 441 -28.59 21.09 97.53
C ASN A 441 -28.45 21.35 99.04
N GLY A 442 -27.74 22.42 99.44
CA GLY A 442 -27.69 22.89 100.82
C GLY A 442 -29.06 23.33 101.34
N LEU A 443 -29.80 24.11 100.54
CA LEU A 443 -31.16 24.58 100.85
C LEU A 443 -32.19 23.44 100.92
N ALA A 444 -32.09 22.45 100.02
CA ALA A 444 -33.02 21.31 99.97
C ALA A 444 -32.91 20.37 101.20
N ARG A 445 -31.80 20.43 101.95
CA ARG A 445 -31.64 19.70 103.21
C ARG A 445 -32.41 20.31 104.39
N ILE A 446 -32.93 21.53 104.23
CA ILE A 446 -33.75 22.20 105.23
C ILE A 446 -35.20 21.77 104.98
N ASP A 447 -35.79 21.00 105.91
CA ASP A 447 -37.18 20.55 105.83
C ASP A 447 -38.15 21.71 106.19
N THR A 448 -38.26 22.67 105.28
CA THR A 448 -39.09 23.87 105.44
C THR A 448 -40.57 23.52 105.53
N THR A 449 -41.01 22.44 104.87
CA THR A 449 -42.39 21.97 104.89
C THR A 449 -42.80 21.49 106.29
N SER A 450 -41.99 20.66 106.94
CA SER A 450 -42.28 20.21 108.31
C SER A 450 -42.29 21.38 109.31
N MET A 451 -41.35 22.33 109.18
CA MET A 451 -41.28 23.51 110.02
C MET A 451 -42.50 24.43 109.83
N GLN A 452 -42.93 24.65 108.57
CA GLN A 452 -44.15 25.40 108.27
C GLN A 452 -45.38 24.77 108.95
N TYR A 453 -45.52 23.44 108.89
CA TYR A 453 -46.62 22.74 109.57
C TYR A 453 -46.57 22.92 111.10
N GLN A 454 -45.38 22.82 111.71
CA GLN A 454 -45.21 23.01 113.15
C GLN A 454 -45.48 24.45 113.60
N ILE A 455 -45.02 25.44 112.83
CA ILE A 455 -45.22 26.87 113.11
C ILE A 455 -46.69 27.25 112.97
N ALA A 456 -47.37 26.78 111.91
CA ALA A 456 -48.80 27.03 111.72
C ALA A 456 -49.64 26.41 112.84
N ASN A 457 -49.30 25.20 113.29
CA ASN A 457 -49.96 24.58 114.45
C ASN A 457 -49.73 25.39 115.73
N SER A 458 -48.51 25.91 115.93
CA SER A 458 -48.16 26.74 117.09
C SER A 458 -48.89 28.10 117.06
N SER A 459 -48.98 28.75 115.89
CA SER A 459 -49.72 30.01 115.70
C SER A 459 -51.22 29.84 116.01
N ARG A 460 -51.84 28.74 115.55
CA ARG A 460 -53.24 28.43 115.88
C ARG A 460 -53.45 28.17 117.38
N ALA A 461 -52.52 27.45 118.02
CA ALA A 461 -52.59 27.20 119.46
C ALA A 461 -52.50 28.51 120.27
N ILE A 462 -51.60 29.42 119.88
CA ILE A 462 -51.48 30.76 120.49
C ILE A 462 -52.77 31.58 120.29
N GLY A 463 -53.39 31.53 119.11
CA GLY A 463 -54.69 32.18 118.87
C GLY A 463 -55.80 31.65 119.79
N GLY A 464 -55.84 30.34 120.06
CA GLY A 464 -56.76 29.75 121.04
C GLY A 464 -56.50 30.22 122.48
N LEU A 465 -55.23 30.32 122.87
CA LEU A 465 -54.83 30.88 124.18
C LEU A 465 -55.20 32.36 124.30
N MET A 466 -54.98 33.16 123.26
CA MET A 466 -55.41 34.57 123.22
C MET A 466 -56.91 34.72 123.44
N ASN A 467 -57.73 33.96 122.72
CA ASN A 467 -59.19 33.98 122.88
C ASN A 467 -59.59 33.61 124.32
N THR A 468 -58.93 32.61 124.90
CA THR A 468 -59.18 32.20 126.30
C THR A 468 -58.81 33.32 127.28
N MET A 469 -57.66 33.98 127.08
CA MET A 469 -57.20 35.08 127.94
C MET A 469 -58.05 36.35 127.81
N GLN A 470 -58.65 36.59 126.63
CA GLN A 470 -59.64 37.65 126.43
C GLN A 470 -60.93 37.37 127.21
N VAL A 471 -61.39 36.10 127.24
CA VAL A 471 -62.54 35.69 128.06
C VAL A 471 -62.25 35.85 129.55
N VAL A 472 -61.04 35.49 130.01
CA VAL A 472 -60.61 35.73 131.41
C VAL A 472 -60.63 37.23 131.75
N GLY A 473 -60.24 38.09 130.80
CA GLY A 473 -60.28 39.54 130.97
C GLY A 473 -61.69 40.11 131.19
N LEU A 474 -62.71 39.52 130.57
CA LEU A 474 -64.12 39.95 130.72
C LEU A 474 -64.71 39.66 132.12
N VAL A 475 -64.09 38.76 132.89
CA VAL A 475 -64.53 38.36 134.24
C VAL A 475 -63.77 39.13 135.35
N GLY A 476 -62.94 40.12 134.99
CA GLY A 476 -62.35 41.09 135.92
C GLY A 476 -60.86 40.92 136.21
N GLY A 477 -60.10 40.16 135.42
CA GLY A 477 -58.64 40.07 135.51
C GLY A 477 -57.92 41.01 134.51
N ASP A 478 -56.80 41.62 134.92
CA ASP A 478 -55.94 42.42 134.03
C ASP A 478 -55.10 41.51 133.10
N THR A 479 -55.66 41.16 131.93
CA THR A 479 -55.02 40.26 130.95
C THR A 479 -54.56 40.96 129.68
N ALA A 480 -54.71 42.29 129.59
CA ALA A 480 -54.47 43.06 128.36
C ALA A 480 -53.01 42.96 127.88
N GLY A 481 -52.03 43.02 128.80
CA GLY A 481 -50.62 42.90 128.47
C GLY A 481 -50.24 41.52 127.91
N THR A 482 -50.83 40.45 128.46
CA THR A 482 -50.57 39.08 127.99
C THR A 482 -51.19 38.80 126.62
N VAL A 483 -52.39 39.32 126.35
CA VAL A 483 -53.06 39.20 125.04
C VAL A 483 -52.24 39.91 123.96
N THR A 484 -51.68 41.09 124.25
CA THR A 484 -50.82 41.82 123.30
C THR A 484 -49.54 41.05 122.98
N ASN A 485 -48.83 40.54 123.99
CA ASN A 485 -47.59 39.77 123.79
C ASN A 485 -47.82 38.47 123.01
N LEU A 486 -48.94 37.77 123.26
CA LEU A 486 -49.32 36.59 122.49
C LEU A 486 -49.67 36.96 121.03
N GLY A 487 -50.32 38.10 120.81
CA GLY A 487 -50.59 38.64 119.48
C GLY A 487 -49.32 39.02 118.71
N ASP A 488 -48.32 39.60 119.39
CA ASP A 488 -47.00 39.87 118.80
C ASP A 488 -46.28 38.56 118.44
N THR A 489 -46.35 37.56 119.32
CA THR A 489 -45.76 36.23 119.07
C THR A 489 -46.41 35.53 117.88
N GLN A 490 -47.74 35.59 117.78
CA GLN A 490 -48.48 35.05 116.64
C GLN A 490 -48.05 35.71 115.32
N ARG A 491 -47.99 37.06 115.29
CA ARG A 491 -47.51 37.81 114.12
C ARG A 491 -46.07 37.45 113.73
N ASN A 492 -45.19 37.22 114.70
CA ASN A 492 -43.82 36.79 114.44
C ASN A 492 -43.76 35.37 113.84
N LEU A 493 -44.60 34.45 114.34
CA LEU A 493 -44.70 33.09 113.80
C LEU A 493 -45.27 33.09 112.38
N ASP A 494 -46.30 33.89 112.11
CA ASP A 494 -46.86 34.05 110.77
C ASP A 494 -45.84 34.67 109.81
N GLY A 495 -45.07 35.66 110.28
CA GLY A 495 -43.94 36.22 109.54
C GLY A 495 -42.84 35.20 109.22
N LEU A 496 -42.50 34.34 110.19
CA LEU A 496 -41.51 33.28 110.00
C LEU A 496 -42.00 32.18 109.05
N GLN A 497 -43.29 31.85 109.10
CA GLN A 497 -43.93 30.95 108.14
C GLN A 497 -43.86 31.53 106.71
N SER A 498 -44.20 32.82 106.54
CA SER A 498 -44.11 33.50 105.24
C SER A 498 -42.67 33.49 104.69
N ASN A 499 -41.67 33.69 105.55
CA ASN A 499 -40.26 33.62 105.15
C ASN A 499 -39.83 32.20 104.74
N LEU A 500 -40.34 31.15 105.40
CA LEU A 500 -40.07 29.76 105.03
C LEU A 500 -40.73 29.36 103.70
N VAL A 501 -41.90 29.94 103.39
CA VAL A 501 -42.55 29.77 102.07
C VAL A 501 -41.71 30.44 100.99
N ALA A 502 -41.30 31.69 101.20
CA ALA A 502 -40.41 32.39 100.27
C ALA A 502 -39.08 31.62 100.05
N LEU A 503 -38.51 31.02 101.09
CA LEU A 503 -37.31 30.18 100.98
C LEU A 503 -37.55 28.91 100.15
N ASN A 504 -38.73 28.28 100.27
CA ASN A 504 -39.11 27.11 99.48
C ASN A 504 -39.30 27.47 97.99
N ASP A 505 -39.90 28.62 97.70
CA ASP A 505 -40.10 29.11 96.33
C ASP A 505 -38.77 29.47 95.67
N VAL A 506 -37.81 30.05 96.42
CA VAL A 506 -36.44 30.26 95.96
C VAL A 506 -35.76 28.93 95.59
N ALA A 507 -35.93 27.88 96.42
CA ALA A 507 -35.38 26.56 96.11
C ALA A 507 -36.05 25.91 94.88
N ALA A 508 -37.36 26.09 94.69
CA ALA A 508 -38.07 25.61 93.50
C ALA A 508 -37.62 26.34 92.23
N ASN A 509 -37.52 27.66 92.27
CA ASN A 509 -37.04 28.48 91.16
C ASN A 509 -35.57 28.16 90.81
N ALA A 510 -34.73 27.89 91.81
CA ALA A 510 -33.34 27.48 91.59
C ALA A 510 -33.22 26.14 90.85
N ARG A 511 -34.12 25.17 91.11
CA ARG A 511 -34.15 23.90 90.37
C ARG A 511 -34.56 24.09 88.90
N SER A 512 -35.58 24.91 88.65
CA SER A 512 -36.00 25.24 87.29
C SER A 512 -34.89 25.98 86.52
N ALA A 513 -34.18 26.92 87.18
CA ALA A 513 -33.03 27.60 86.62
C ALA A 513 -31.89 26.62 86.29
N ASN A 514 -31.56 25.68 87.18
CA ASN A 514 -30.57 24.64 86.93
C ASN A 514 -30.94 23.77 85.72
N SER A 515 -32.20 23.35 85.59
CA SER A 515 -32.65 22.57 84.44
C SER A 515 -32.53 23.33 83.11
N ALA A 516 -32.81 24.64 83.12
CA ALA A 516 -32.63 25.49 81.94
C ALA A 516 -31.15 25.68 81.60
N ILE A 517 -30.29 25.90 82.62
CA ILE A 517 -28.84 26.02 82.45
C ILE A 517 -28.24 24.70 81.93
N ASP A 518 -28.64 23.55 82.48
CA ASP A 518 -28.18 22.23 82.01
C ASP A 518 -28.55 21.98 80.55
N THR A 519 -29.74 22.43 80.13
CA THR A 519 -30.16 22.37 78.71
C THR A 519 -29.28 23.28 77.84
N ILE A 520 -28.96 24.49 78.31
CA ILE A 520 -28.06 25.44 77.62
C ILE A 520 -26.65 24.87 77.52
N VAL A 521 -26.13 24.25 78.57
CA VAL A 521 -24.81 23.60 78.52
C VAL A 521 -24.83 22.42 77.56
N ALA A 522 -25.82 21.53 77.64
CA ALA A 522 -25.91 20.38 76.73
C ALA A 522 -25.99 20.81 75.26
N ASN A 523 -26.83 21.80 74.95
CA ASN A 523 -26.94 22.37 73.60
C ASN A 523 -25.65 23.12 73.20
N GLY A 524 -25.04 23.85 74.13
CA GLY A 524 -23.78 24.56 73.93
C GLY A 524 -22.63 23.60 73.61
N SER A 525 -22.49 22.51 74.38
CA SER A 525 -21.50 21.45 74.14
C SER A 525 -21.73 20.74 72.82
N SER A 526 -22.98 20.42 72.46
CA SER A 526 -23.31 19.86 71.14
C SER A 526 -22.97 20.82 70.00
N THR A 527 -23.21 22.11 70.20
CA THR A 527 -22.87 23.17 69.21
C THR A 527 -21.35 23.29 69.06
N VAL A 528 -20.60 23.31 70.16
CA VAL A 528 -19.14 23.33 70.14
C VAL A 528 -18.57 22.09 69.46
N ALA A 529 -19.10 20.90 69.73
CA ALA A 529 -18.69 19.66 69.07
C ALA A 529 -18.94 19.70 67.55
N THR A 530 -20.09 20.25 67.12
CA THR A 530 -20.39 20.42 65.70
C THR A 530 -19.44 21.41 65.03
N LEU A 531 -19.11 22.51 65.71
CA LEU A 531 -18.13 23.49 65.21
C LEU A 531 -16.71 22.93 65.18
N GLN A 532 -16.30 22.12 66.16
CA GLN A 532 -15.00 21.46 66.17
C GLN A 532 -14.87 20.36 65.09
N ALA A 533 -15.98 19.74 64.69
CA ALA A 533 -15.98 18.75 63.60
C ALA A 533 -15.83 19.37 62.20
N PHE A 534 -16.00 20.69 62.05
CA PHE A 534 -15.78 21.37 60.78
C PHE A 534 -14.27 21.47 60.48
N ASP A 535 -13.85 20.92 59.34
CA ASP A 535 -12.46 20.96 58.88
C ASP A 535 -12.08 22.35 58.33
N ALA A 536 -11.90 23.31 59.22
CA ALA A 536 -11.46 24.67 58.89
C ALA A 536 -10.07 24.66 58.22
N ALA A 537 -9.19 23.73 58.58
CA ALA A 537 -7.85 23.64 58.02
C ALA A 537 -7.87 23.16 56.55
N GLY A 538 -8.64 22.13 56.23
CA GLY A 538 -8.87 21.68 54.86
C GLY A 538 -9.58 22.72 54.01
N ALA A 539 -10.55 23.46 54.57
CA ALA A 539 -11.19 24.59 53.90
C ALA A 539 -10.21 25.72 53.58
N ARG A 540 -9.32 26.09 54.53
CA ARG A 540 -8.25 27.07 54.30
C ARG A 540 -7.30 26.60 53.20
N SER A 541 -6.81 25.36 53.27
CA SER A 541 -5.90 24.78 52.28
C SER A 541 -6.52 24.79 50.87
N SER A 542 -7.79 24.43 50.76
CA SER A 542 -8.53 24.42 49.49
C SER A 542 -8.69 25.84 48.93
N LEU A 543 -9.04 26.82 49.76
CA LEU A 543 -9.16 28.22 49.35
C LEU A 543 -7.81 28.83 48.96
N THR A 544 -6.74 28.59 49.72
CA THR A 544 -5.38 29.04 49.37
C THR A 544 -4.93 28.43 48.03
N SER A 545 -5.23 27.15 47.80
CA SER A 545 -4.93 26.46 46.54
C SER A 545 -5.74 27.05 45.37
N ALA A 546 -7.02 27.38 45.59
CA ALA A 546 -7.87 28.03 44.60
C ALA A 546 -7.35 29.45 44.26
N THR A 547 -6.98 30.24 45.26
CA THR A 547 -6.38 31.58 45.08
C THR A 547 -5.05 31.51 44.35
N ALA A 548 -4.22 30.50 44.62
CA ALA A 548 -2.95 30.28 43.89
C ALA A 548 -3.18 29.97 42.41
N LYS A 549 -4.15 29.10 42.08
CA LYS A 549 -4.55 28.80 40.69
C LYS A 549 -5.15 30.02 39.99
N LEU A 550 -5.97 30.82 40.68
CA LEU A 550 -6.50 32.09 40.16
C LEU A 550 -5.37 33.10 39.88
N GLY A 551 -4.31 33.10 40.70
CA GLY A 551 -3.10 33.88 40.45
C GLY A 551 -2.38 33.48 39.15
N GLN A 552 -2.40 32.20 38.79
CA GLN A 552 -1.85 31.73 37.50
C GLN A 552 -2.73 32.18 36.32
N VAL A 553 -4.06 32.20 36.47
CA VAL A 553 -4.98 32.72 35.44
C VAL A 553 -4.78 34.22 35.20
N GLN A 554 -4.44 35.00 36.23
CA GLN A 554 -4.08 36.43 36.08
C GLN A 554 -2.76 36.66 35.34
N GLN A 555 -1.88 35.65 35.24
CA GLN A 555 -0.63 35.74 34.48
C GLN A 555 -0.84 35.47 32.99
N LEU A 556 -2.00 34.95 32.58
CA LEU A 556 -2.35 34.85 31.17
C LEU A 556 -2.47 36.26 30.60
N ASN A 557 -1.83 36.48 29.45
CA ASN A 557 -1.99 37.74 28.71
C ASN A 557 -3.33 37.72 27.98
N VAL A 558 -4.41 37.88 28.75
CA VAL A 558 -5.79 37.96 28.24
C VAL A 558 -5.90 39.03 27.15
N PRO A 559 -5.33 40.25 27.28
CA PRO A 559 -5.36 41.24 26.19
C PRO A 559 -4.77 40.75 24.87
N LEU A 560 -3.67 39.99 24.92
CA LEU A 560 -3.07 39.36 23.74
C LEU A 560 -4.09 38.38 23.13
N ILE A 561 -4.54 37.38 23.90
CA ILE A 561 -5.50 36.36 23.45
C ILE A 561 -6.76 36.99 22.84
N THR A 562 -7.34 37.99 23.51
CA THR A 562 -8.48 38.77 23.01
C THR A 562 -8.15 39.44 21.67
N THR A 563 -6.95 40.01 21.52
CA THR A 563 -6.51 40.63 20.26
C THR A 563 -6.37 39.60 19.14
N GLN A 564 -5.80 38.41 19.39
CA GLN A 564 -5.74 37.37 18.37
C GLN A 564 -7.12 36.81 18.01
N LEU A 565 -7.99 36.58 18.99
CA LEU A 565 -9.37 36.14 18.74
C LEU A 565 -10.15 37.19 17.93
N GLN A 566 -9.96 38.47 18.24
CA GLN A 566 -10.54 39.57 17.48
C GLN A 566 -9.99 39.64 16.05
N TYR A 567 -8.68 39.44 15.87
CA TYR A 567 -8.06 39.35 14.55
C TYR A 567 -8.67 38.20 13.73
N LEU A 568 -8.80 37.01 14.31
CA LEU A 568 -9.44 35.87 13.65
C LEU A 568 -10.92 36.13 13.34
N ALA A 569 -11.67 36.73 14.27
CA ALA A 569 -13.07 37.08 14.06
C ALA A 569 -13.26 38.09 12.93
N THR A 570 -12.29 38.98 12.73
CA THR A 570 -12.31 40.00 11.68
C THR A 570 -11.79 39.45 10.34
N ALA A 571 -10.83 38.53 10.36
CA ALA A 571 -10.23 37.95 9.17
C ALA A 571 -11.10 36.85 8.54
N ALA A 572 -11.78 36.02 9.35
CA ALA A 572 -12.63 34.93 8.86
C ALA A 572 -13.71 35.36 7.84
N PRO A 573 -14.45 36.46 8.01
CA PRO A 573 -15.45 36.92 7.04
C PRO A 573 -14.87 37.71 5.85
N ASN A 574 -13.58 38.09 5.87
CA ASN A 574 -12.99 38.88 4.78
C ASN A 574 -12.81 38.09 3.47
N LEU A 575 -12.83 36.76 3.53
CA LEU A 575 -12.80 35.92 2.34
C LEU A 575 -14.21 35.89 1.73
N ARG A 576 -14.39 36.49 0.55
CA ARG A 576 -15.70 36.62 -0.09
C ARG A 576 -16.12 35.32 -0.79
N ASP A 577 -17.42 35.10 -0.91
CA ASP A 577 -17.94 33.92 -1.63
C ASP A 577 -17.43 33.86 -3.08
N GLU A 578 -17.37 35.01 -3.78
CA GLU A 578 -16.80 35.11 -5.13
C GLU A 578 -15.32 34.70 -5.20
N GLU A 579 -14.52 35.04 -4.19
CA GLU A 579 -13.10 34.69 -4.12
C GLU A 579 -12.93 33.19 -3.87
N ILE A 580 -13.74 32.62 -2.97
CA ILE A 580 -13.79 31.18 -2.70
C ILE A 580 -14.13 30.42 -3.99
N SER A 581 -15.21 30.81 -4.67
CA SER A 581 -15.63 30.18 -5.92
C SER A 581 -14.54 30.30 -6.99
N HIS A 582 -13.92 31.47 -7.13
CA HIS A 582 -12.85 31.68 -8.11
C HIS A 582 -11.60 30.83 -7.79
N SER A 583 -11.17 30.78 -6.53
CA SER A 583 -10.05 29.94 -6.10
C SER A 583 -10.34 28.46 -6.31
N VAL A 584 -11.54 27.97 -5.98
CA VAL A 584 -11.97 26.60 -6.25
C VAL A 584 -11.93 26.29 -7.74
N GLN A 585 -12.41 27.20 -8.60
CA GLN A 585 -12.37 27.02 -10.06
C GLN A 585 -10.93 26.99 -10.62
N ILE A 586 -10.01 27.80 -10.08
CA ILE A 586 -8.59 27.75 -10.46
C ILE A 586 -7.99 26.40 -10.04
N MET A 587 -8.25 25.97 -8.81
CA MET A 587 -7.79 24.67 -8.31
C MET A 587 -8.36 23.53 -9.16
N ASP A 588 -9.63 23.56 -9.54
CA ASP A 588 -10.25 22.57 -10.42
C ASP A 588 -9.57 22.49 -11.78
N LYS A 589 -9.25 23.62 -12.40
CA LYS A 589 -8.51 23.64 -13.67
C LYS A 589 -7.12 23.04 -13.54
N PHE A 590 -6.42 23.33 -12.44
CA PHE A 590 -5.09 22.79 -12.20
C PHE A 590 -5.14 21.27 -11.91
N ILE A 591 -6.03 20.83 -11.03
CA ILE A 591 -6.21 19.42 -10.66
C ILE A 591 -6.64 18.59 -11.88
N ALA A 592 -7.61 19.09 -12.68
CA ALA A 592 -8.07 18.39 -13.89
C ALA A 592 -6.95 18.21 -14.92
N GLY A 593 -5.99 19.15 -14.99
CA GLY A 593 -4.82 19.06 -15.87
C GLY A 593 -3.77 18.03 -15.45
N GLN A 594 -3.84 17.49 -14.23
CA GLN A 594 -2.82 16.61 -13.63
C GLN A 594 -3.22 15.12 -13.60
N VAL A 595 -4.30 14.72 -14.28
CA VAL A 595 -4.76 13.32 -14.48
C VAL A 595 -4.65 12.47 -13.20
N ILE A 596 -5.48 12.77 -12.19
CA ILE A 596 -5.70 11.85 -11.07
C ILE A 596 -7.02 11.12 -11.35
N PRO A 597 -7.02 9.81 -11.66
CA PRO A 597 -8.25 9.05 -11.72
C PRO A 597 -8.82 8.93 -10.30
N GLY A 598 -9.64 9.90 -9.87
CA GLY A 598 -10.32 9.85 -8.57
C GLY A 598 -11.29 8.68 -8.40
N GLU A 599 -11.54 7.94 -9.48
CA GLU A 599 -12.44 6.79 -9.56
C GLU A 599 -11.86 5.51 -8.92
N ARG A 600 -10.52 5.44 -8.75
CA ARG A 600 -9.88 4.26 -8.15
C ARG A 600 -8.63 4.60 -7.35
N ILE A 601 -8.47 3.91 -6.23
CA ILE A 601 -7.24 3.89 -5.43
C ILE A 601 -6.62 2.50 -5.60
N GLN A 602 -5.32 2.46 -5.86
CA GLN A 602 -4.53 1.25 -6.05
C GLN A 602 -3.43 1.19 -5.00
N ILE A 603 -3.46 0.15 -4.16
CA ILE A 603 -2.47 -0.08 -3.11
C ILE A 603 -1.63 -1.30 -3.48
N LEU A 604 -0.33 -1.13 -3.57
CA LEU A 604 0.63 -2.20 -3.81
C LEU A 604 0.98 -2.88 -2.49
N THR A 605 0.98 -4.22 -2.49
CA THR A 605 1.40 -5.00 -1.32
C THR A 605 2.01 -6.34 -1.74
N LYS A 606 2.63 -7.07 -0.79
CA LYS A 606 3.06 -8.46 -1.02
C LYS A 606 1.84 -9.35 -1.23
N ARG A 607 2.01 -10.41 -2.01
CA ARG A 607 0.95 -11.38 -2.31
C ARG A 607 0.41 -12.07 -1.04
N ASN A 608 -0.83 -12.58 -1.12
CA ASN A 608 -1.57 -13.35 -0.10
C ASN A 608 -2.42 -12.53 0.88
N ILE A 609 -2.84 -11.31 0.50
CA ILE A 609 -3.81 -10.53 1.27
C ILE A 609 -5.17 -10.63 0.58
N SER A 610 -6.19 -11.07 1.30
CA SER A 610 -7.56 -11.13 0.77
C SER A 610 -8.24 -9.76 0.82
N SER A 611 -9.14 -9.50 -0.12
CA SER A 611 -10.01 -8.31 -0.11
C SER A 611 -10.81 -8.21 1.19
N ASP A 612 -11.22 -9.36 1.76
CA ASP A 612 -12.01 -9.42 3.00
C ASP A 612 -11.24 -8.92 4.22
N ALA A 613 -9.91 -9.10 4.25
CA ALA A 613 -9.07 -8.59 5.33
C ALA A 613 -8.87 -7.07 5.23
N VAL A 614 -8.90 -6.51 4.01
CA VAL A 614 -8.71 -5.09 3.74
C VAL A 614 -10.01 -4.30 3.85
N ALA A 615 -11.15 -4.95 3.59
CA ALA A 615 -12.47 -4.31 3.56
C ALA A 615 -12.81 -3.49 4.83
N PRO A 616 -12.60 -3.99 6.07
CA PRO A 616 -12.90 -3.21 7.28
C PRO A 616 -12.10 -1.90 7.36
N ILE A 617 -10.83 -1.93 6.97
CA ILE A 617 -9.94 -0.76 6.96
C ILE A 617 -10.45 0.28 5.96
N VAL A 618 -10.78 -0.18 4.76
CA VAL A 618 -11.30 0.70 3.69
C VAL A 618 -12.65 1.31 4.11
N TYR A 619 -13.57 0.53 4.65
CA TYR A 619 -14.87 1.04 5.10
C TYR A 619 -14.75 2.05 6.23
N GLN A 620 -13.80 1.85 7.14
CA GLN A 620 -13.54 2.81 8.22
C GLN A 620 -13.01 4.14 7.69
N GLN A 621 -12.07 4.10 6.73
CA GLN A 621 -11.48 5.31 6.15
C GLN A 621 -12.45 6.05 5.22
N VAL A 622 -13.22 5.30 4.42
CA VAL A 622 -14.20 5.86 3.48
C VAL A 622 -15.48 6.34 4.21
N GLY A 623 -15.82 5.74 5.35
CA GLY A 623 -17.01 6.09 6.13
C GLY A 623 -18.32 5.51 5.60
N HIS A 624 -18.27 4.75 4.49
CA HIS A 624 -19.41 4.02 3.92
C HIS A 624 -18.95 2.72 3.25
N GLN A 625 -19.89 1.79 3.06
CA GLN A 625 -19.63 0.49 2.43
C GLN A 625 -19.83 0.46 0.90
N ASN A 626 -20.24 1.59 0.31
CA ASN A 626 -20.48 1.70 -1.13
C ASN A 626 -19.18 1.82 -1.95
N VAL A 627 -18.32 0.82 -1.88
CA VAL A 627 -17.04 0.72 -2.61
C VAL A 627 -16.79 -0.72 -3.05
N SER A 628 -16.13 -0.90 -4.19
CA SER A 628 -15.74 -2.22 -4.69
C SER A 628 -14.25 -2.48 -4.46
N LEU A 629 -13.93 -3.70 -4.03
CA LEU A 629 -12.56 -4.11 -3.66
C LEU A 629 -12.14 -5.30 -4.51
N TYR A 630 -11.00 -5.17 -5.17
CA TYR A 630 -10.44 -6.21 -6.05
C TYR A 630 -8.98 -6.45 -5.73
N ALA A 631 -8.54 -7.71 -5.85
CA ALA A 631 -7.13 -8.06 -5.85
C ALA A 631 -6.71 -8.39 -7.29
N ALA A 632 -5.65 -7.75 -7.77
CA ALA A 632 -5.10 -7.92 -9.11
C ALA A 632 -3.60 -8.22 -9.07
N ASP A 633 -3.06 -8.80 -10.14
CA ASP A 633 -1.62 -8.97 -10.30
C ASP A 633 -0.95 -7.61 -10.55
N LEU A 634 0.33 -7.46 -10.14
CA LEU A 634 1.11 -6.22 -10.37
C LEU A 634 1.25 -5.89 -11.87
N GLY A 635 1.27 -6.90 -12.72
CA GLY A 635 1.37 -6.74 -14.16
C GLY A 635 1.47 -8.09 -14.85
N VAL A 636 1.36 -8.06 -16.18
CA VAL A 636 1.44 -9.26 -17.02
C VAL A 636 2.47 -9.03 -18.13
N ILE A 637 3.24 -10.07 -18.45
CA ILE A 637 4.18 -10.02 -19.57
C ILE A 637 3.40 -10.28 -20.85
N GLU A 638 3.50 -9.35 -21.80
CA GLU A 638 2.92 -9.50 -23.13
C GLU A 638 3.82 -10.38 -24.01
N PRO A 639 3.29 -11.43 -24.64
CA PRO A 639 4.06 -12.29 -25.54
C PRO A 639 4.63 -11.50 -26.73
N ASN A 640 5.93 -11.68 -27.00
CA ASN A 640 6.55 -11.09 -28.17
C ASN A 640 6.44 -12.05 -29.37
N ALA A 641 5.35 -11.92 -30.14
CA ALA A 641 5.08 -12.76 -31.30
C ALA A 641 6.22 -12.78 -32.34
N ARG A 642 6.95 -11.67 -32.51
CA ARG A 642 8.10 -11.62 -33.43
C ARG A 642 9.28 -12.41 -32.89
N GLY A 643 9.64 -12.19 -31.62
CA GLY A 643 10.69 -12.95 -30.95
C GLY A 643 10.43 -14.46 -30.98
N GLU A 644 9.19 -14.88 -30.72
CA GLU A 644 8.78 -16.29 -30.78
C GLU A 644 8.90 -16.88 -32.20
N LEU A 645 8.47 -16.15 -33.23
CA LEU A 645 8.62 -16.58 -34.63
C LEU A 645 10.09 -16.79 -35.01
N TYR A 646 10.99 -15.88 -34.61
CA TYR A 646 12.42 -16.02 -34.86
C TYR A 646 13.06 -17.16 -34.07
N GLN A 647 12.58 -17.43 -32.85
CA GLN A 647 13.01 -18.59 -32.07
C GLN A 647 12.62 -19.89 -32.78
N ILE A 648 11.38 -19.98 -33.30
CA ILE A 648 10.92 -21.13 -34.09
C ILE A 648 11.76 -21.29 -35.36
N LEU A 649 12.08 -20.20 -36.08
CA LEU A 649 12.93 -20.26 -37.28
C LEU A 649 14.33 -20.81 -36.98
N LYS A 650 14.94 -20.38 -35.87
CA LYS A 650 16.25 -20.88 -35.41
C LYS A 650 16.18 -22.36 -35.05
N GLU A 651 15.08 -22.80 -34.44
CA GLU A 651 14.83 -24.21 -34.13
C GLU A 651 14.67 -25.05 -35.40
N VAL A 652 13.92 -24.56 -36.39
CA VAL A 652 13.78 -25.20 -37.72
C VAL A 652 15.13 -25.34 -38.42
N GLN A 653 15.98 -24.30 -38.37
CA GLN A 653 17.34 -24.36 -38.94
C GLN A 653 18.17 -25.48 -38.29
N ALA A 654 18.13 -25.58 -36.97
CA ALA A 654 18.85 -26.62 -36.23
C ALA A 654 18.35 -28.02 -36.58
N ILE A 655 17.02 -28.20 -36.76
CA ILE A 655 16.40 -29.46 -37.18
C ILE A 655 16.84 -29.86 -38.59
N LEU A 656 16.84 -28.93 -39.54
CA LEU A 656 17.25 -29.21 -40.92
C LEU A 656 18.73 -29.60 -40.99
N ALA A 657 19.60 -28.92 -40.25
CA ALA A 657 21.01 -29.29 -40.11
C ALA A 657 21.16 -30.71 -39.54
N ALA A 658 20.40 -31.03 -38.48
CA ALA A 658 20.40 -32.34 -37.85
C ALA A 658 19.92 -33.47 -38.81
N MET A 659 18.82 -33.25 -39.52
CA MET A 659 18.30 -34.20 -40.51
C MET A 659 19.32 -34.47 -41.61
N MET A 660 19.97 -33.42 -42.12
CA MET A 660 20.99 -33.57 -43.15
C MET A 660 22.26 -34.26 -42.65
N ALA A 661 22.68 -33.98 -41.41
CA ALA A 661 23.79 -34.70 -40.78
C ALA A 661 23.48 -36.20 -40.64
N ILE A 662 22.24 -36.57 -40.29
CA ILE A 662 21.77 -37.97 -40.25
C ILE A 662 21.82 -38.60 -41.65
N ILE A 663 21.26 -37.94 -42.67
CA ILE A 663 21.24 -38.43 -44.05
C ILE A 663 22.67 -38.61 -44.58
N ALA A 664 23.53 -37.62 -44.38
CA ALA A 664 24.94 -37.67 -44.78
C ALA A 664 25.68 -38.80 -44.06
N THR A 665 25.44 -38.99 -42.76
CA THR A 665 26.03 -40.08 -41.98
C THR A 665 25.64 -41.44 -42.56
N ILE A 666 24.36 -41.66 -42.85
CA ILE A 666 23.87 -42.91 -43.46
C ILE A 666 24.53 -43.12 -44.83
N LEU A 667 24.61 -42.06 -45.65
CA LEU A 667 25.17 -42.11 -46.99
C LEU A 667 26.66 -42.48 -46.97
N PHE A 668 27.48 -41.84 -46.13
CA PHE A 668 28.91 -42.17 -46.02
C PHE A 668 29.15 -43.54 -45.39
N LEU A 669 28.34 -43.95 -44.41
CA LEU A 669 28.41 -45.30 -43.87
C LEU A 669 28.09 -46.35 -44.96
N ALA A 670 27.04 -46.13 -45.75
CA ALA A 670 26.59 -47.06 -46.76
C ALA A 670 27.50 -47.13 -47.98
N LEU A 671 28.01 -45.99 -48.48
CA LEU A 671 28.84 -45.96 -49.68
C LEU A 671 30.31 -46.32 -49.41
N ASP A 672 30.88 -45.82 -48.30
CA ASP A 672 32.33 -45.91 -48.08
C ASP A 672 32.71 -46.93 -47.00
N HIS A 673 32.05 -46.87 -45.84
CA HIS A 673 32.43 -47.74 -44.72
C HIS A 673 31.84 -49.16 -44.80
N SER A 674 30.79 -49.38 -45.57
CA SER A 674 30.16 -50.71 -45.73
C SER A 674 31.11 -51.74 -46.34
N ALA A 675 31.94 -51.35 -47.31
CA ALA A 675 32.93 -52.23 -47.93
C ALA A 675 33.98 -52.70 -46.92
N ILE A 676 34.47 -51.79 -46.07
CA ILE A 676 35.40 -52.10 -44.98
C ILE A 676 34.74 -53.06 -43.98
N MET A 677 33.47 -52.81 -43.62
CA MET A 677 32.70 -53.69 -42.74
C MET A 677 32.54 -55.10 -43.33
N THR A 678 32.27 -55.23 -44.63
CA THR A 678 32.17 -56.52 -45.33
C THR A 678 33.47 -57.31 -45.25
N VAL A 679 34.63 -56.66 -45.43
CA VAL A 679 35.94 -57.33 -45.29
C VAL A 679 36.23 -57.77 -43.86
N ILE A 680 35.96 -56.91 -42.86
CA ILE A 680 36.14 -57.25 -41.44
C ILE A 680 35.24 -58.44 -41.06
N ARG A 681 33.98 -58.40 -41.49
CA ARG A 681 32.99 -59.47 -41.26
C ARG A 681 33.49 -60.79 -41.84
N ARG A 682 34.06 -60.75 -43.04
CA ARG A 682 34.56 -61.93 -43.74
C ARG A 682 35.80 -62.53 -43.07
N ARG A 683 36.78 -61.71 -42.66
CA ARG A 683 37.96 -62.17 -41.90
C ARG A 683 37.56 -62.90 -40.61
N ARG A 684 36.51 -62.42 -39.93
CA ARG A 684 35.94 -63.09 -38.76
C ARG A 684 35.25 -64.42 -39.11
N LEU A 685 34.53 -64.49 -40.22
CA LEU A 685 33.82 -65.71 -40.63
C LEU A 685 34.79 -66.81 -41.10
N LEU A 686 35.96 -66.45 -41.63
CA LEU A 686 37.04 -67.39 -41.97
C LEU A 686 37.70 -68.03 -40.73
N SER A 687 37.56 -67.43 -39.55
CA SER A 687 38.30 -67.79 -38.33
C SER A 687 37.44 -68.46 -37.24
N LYS A 688 36.18 -68.87 -37.52
CA LYS A 688 35.28 -69.44 -36.49
C LYS A 688 34.65 -70.79 -36.82
N VAL A 689 34.71 -71.67 -35.81
CA VAL A 689 34.03 -72.97 -35.67
C VAL A 689 32.56 -72.76 -35.25
N LYS A 690 31.63 -73.53 -35.84
CA LYS A 690 30.18 -73.48 -35.54
C LYS A 690 29.89 -73.94 -34.11
N VAL A 691 29.17 -73.12 -33.33
CA VAL A 691 28.64 -73.50 -32.00
C VAL A 691 27.11 -73.55 -32.07
N THR A 692 26.49 -74.65 -31.64
CA THR A 692 25.04 -74.92 -31.66
C THR A 692 24.45 -75.02 -30.24
N GLY A 693 23.15 -74.70 -30.08
CA GLY A 693 22.39 -74.80 -28.81
C GLY A 693 21.94 -73.45 -28.21
N TRP A 694 21.37 -73.45 -26.99
CA TRP A 694 20.85 -72.25 -26.30
C TRP A 694 21.95 -71.22 -25.99
N ARG A 695 23.18 -71.69 -25.72
CA ARG A 695 24.40 -70.87 -25.66
C ARG A 695 24.72 -70.19 -27.00
N GLY A 696 24.35 -70.81 -28.12
CA GLY A 696 24.44 -70.24 -29.46
C GLY A 696 23.45 -69.09 -29.70
N LEU A 697 22.30 -69.08 -29.01
CA LEU A 697 21.31 -68.00 -29.11
C LEU A 697 21.78 -66.76 -28.32
N VAL A 698 22.29 -66.95 -27.09
CA VAL A 698 22.95 -65.88 -26.31
C VAL A 698 24.22 -65.38 -27.03
N ALA A 699 25.02 -66.28 -27.60
CA ALA A 699 26.17 -65.91 -28.40
C ALA A 699 25.77 -65.13 -29.66
N ARG A 700 24.66 -65.45 -30.33
CA ARG A 700 24.16 -64.67 -31.49
C ARG A 700 23.71 -63.26 -31.11
N ILE A 701 23.09 -63.09 -29.94
CA ILE A 701 22.70 -61.77 -29.41
C ILE A 701 23.96 -60.98 -28.98
N ALA A 702 24.90 -61.63 -28.28
CA ALA A 702 26.15 -60.99 -27.87
C ALA A 702 27.01 -60.61 -29.09
N ILE A 703 27.17 -61.50 -30.08
CA ILE A 703 27.83 -61.22 -31.36
C ILE A 703 27.15 -60.07 -32.09
N THR A 704 25.85 -59.83 -31.85
CA THR A 704 25.15 -58.73 -32.51
C THR A 704 25.65 -57.34 -32.13
N PHE A 705 26.24 -57.18 -30.94
CA PHE A 705 26.84 -55.93 -30.48
C PHE A 705 28.37 -56.01 -30.30
N THR A 706 28.95 -57.21 -30.26
CA THR A 706 30.40 -57.43 -30.01
C THR A 706 31.21 -57.79 -31.24
N ALA A 707 30.54 -58.00 -32.37
CA ALA A 707 31.19 -58.26 -33.64
C ALA A 707 32.13 -57.11 -34.06
N PRO A 708 33.37 -57.38 -34.51
CA PRO A 708 34.33 -56.34 -34.87
C PRO A 708 33.82 -55.43 -36.00
N GLU A 709 33.08 -55.95 -36.99
CA GLU A 709 32.50 -55.12 -38.05
C GLU A 709 31.39 -54.18 -37.52
N ARG A 710 30.64 -54.65 -36.51
CA ARG A 710 29.55 -53.90 -35.90
C ARG A 710 30.06 -52.87 -34.91
N GLN A 711 31.09 -53.21 -34.14
CA GLN A 711 31.81 -52.25 -33.30
C GLN A 711 32.45 -51.15 -34.14
N TYR A 712 33.10 -51.50 -35.25
CA TYR A 712 33.62 -50.52 -36.20
C TYR A 712 32.50 -49.60 -36.72
N GLY A 713 31.39 -50.17 -37.18
CA GLY A 713 30.23 -49.39 -37.63
C GLY A 713 29.67 -48.47 -36.56
N MET A 714 29.49 -48.97 -35.33
CA MET A 714 29.00 -48.18 -34.19
C MET A 714 29.92 -47.01 -33.84
N VAL A 715 31.24 -47.24 -33.78
CA VAL A 715 32.23 -46.20 -33.44
C VAL A 715 32.30 -45.14 -34.54
N ILE A 716 32.41 -45.56 -35.81
CA ILE A 716 32.47 -44.63 -36.94
C ILE A 716 31.15 -43.85 -37.07
N GLY A 717 30.00 -44.51 -36.98
CA GLY A 717 28.70 -43.85 -37.05
C GLY A 717 28.48 -42.87 -35.90
N GLY A 718 28.84 -43.24 -34.67
CA GLY A 718 28.74 -42.37 -33.50
C GLY A 718 29.63 -41.13 -33.61
N THR A 719 30.93 -41.34 -33.90
CA THR A 719 31.89 -40.23 -34.06
C THR A 719 31.54 -39.30 -35.21
N MET A 720 31.16 -39.85 -36.36
CA MET A 720 30.83 -39.07 -37.56
C MET A 720 29.57 -38.21 -37.35
N LEU A 721 28.49 -38.79 -36.82
CA LEU A 721 27.26 -38.05 -36.57
C LEU A 721 27.46 -36.94 -35.53
N THR A 722 28.13 -37.25 -34.42
CA THR A 722 28.40 -36.26 -33.37
C THR A 722 29.26 -35.11 -33.88
N ALA A 723 30.31 -35.40 -34.66
CA ALA A 723 31.14 -34.35 -35.23
C ALA A 723 30.36 -33.46 -36.21
N MET A 724 29.53 -34.05 -37.07
CA MET A 724 28.66 -33.28 -37.98
C MET A 724 27.66 -32.41 -37.23
N PHE A 725 26.99 -32.95 -36.20
CA PHE A 725 26.03 -32.19 -35.38
C PHE A 725 26.67 -30.97 -34.71
N VAL A 726 27.86 -31.13 -34.14
CA VAL A 726 28.56 -30.03 -33.46
C VAL A 726 28.99 -28.96 -34.46
N ILE A 727 29.54 -29.35 -35.62
CA ILE A 727 30.05 -28.40 -36.62
C ILE A 727 28.91 -27.68 -37.34
N SER A 728 27.81 -28.37 -37.64
CA SER A 728 26.67 -27.77 -38.36
C SER A 728 25.69 -27.02 -37.46
N GLY A 729 25.88 -27.05 -36.14
CA GLY A 729 24.89 -26.53 -35.18
C GLY A 729 23.57 -27.31 -35.22
N GLY A 730 23.61 -28.61 -35.51
CA GLY A 730 22.44 -29.47 -35.58
C GLY A 730 21.81 -29.69 -34.20
N GLY A 731 20.48 -29.62 -34.13
CA GLY A 731 19.71 -29.86 -32.91
C GLY A 731 18.38 -30.51 -33.23
N ILE A 732 17.97 -31.49 -32.42
CA ILE A 732 16.65 -32.10 -32.50
C ILE A 732 15.89 -31.71 -31.23
N PRO A 733 14.70 -31.11 -31.34
CA PRO A 733 13.87 -30.79 -30.19
C PRO A 733 13.68 -32.02 -29.30
N TYR A 734 13.78 -31.84 -27.98
CA TYR A 734 13.63 -32.89 -26.97
C TYR A 734 14.70 -34.01 -27.00
N LEU A 735 15.71 -33.95 -27.87
CA LEU A 735 16.82 -34.89 -27.87
C LEU A 735 18.05 -34.29 -27.15
N PRO A 736 18.48 -34.83 -26.00
CA PRO A 736 19.67 -34.32 -25.33
C PRO A 736 20.91 -34.60 -26.18
N TRP A 737 21.90 -33.70 -26.14
CA TRP A 737 23.17 -33.83 -26.88
C TRP A 737 23.87 -35.18 -26.65
N ILE A 738 23.67 -35.79 -25.48
CA ILE A 738 24.24 -37.09 -25.14
C ILE A 738 23.63 -38.26 -25.93
N ALA A 739 22.43 -38.10 -26.49
CA ALA A 739 21.77 -39.13 -27.29
C ALA A 739 22.28 -39.20 -28.74
N VAL A 740 22.89 -38.11 -29.24
CA VAL A 740 23.44 -38.01 -30.60
C VAL A 740 24.46 -39.13 -30.92
N PRO A 741 25.50 -39.38 -30.11
CA PRO A 741 26.45 -40.46 -30.39
C PRO A 741 25.80 -41.85 -30.38
N PHE A 742 24.78 -42.09 -29.55
CA PHE A 742 24.04 -43.35 -29.54
C PHE A 742 23.22 -43.55 -30.82
N LEU A 743 22.59 -42.48 -31.32
CA LEU A 743 21.87 -42.50 -32.60
C LEU A 743 22.84 -42.82 -33.74
N GLY A 744 24.00 -42.17 -33.77
CA GLY A 744 25.04 -42.44 -34.77
C GLY A 744 25.56 -43.87 -34.69
N ALA A 745 25.76 -44.39 -33.48
CA ALA A 745 26.16 -45.78 -33.28
C ALA A 745 25.09 -46.77 -33.78
N LEU A 746 23.81 -46.50 -33.52
CA LEU A 746 22.70 -47.31 -34.01
C LEU A 746 22.65 -47.33 -35.55
N LEU A 747 22.80 -46.19 -36.21
CA LEU A 747 22.89 -46.11 -37.68
C LEU A 747 24.08 -46.93 -38.21
N GLY A 748 25.24 -46.82 -37.55
CA GLY A 748 26.42 -47.62 -37.82
C GLY A 748 26.19 -49.13 -37.71
N LEU A 749 25.46 -49.56 -36.68
CA LEU A 749 25.08 -50.94 -36.45
C LEU A 749 24.13 -51.47 -37.56
N ILE A 750 23.14 -50.66 -37.95
CA ILE A 750 22.20 -51.00 -39.02
C ILE A 750 22.94 -51.21 -40.33
N VAL A 751 23.82 -50.28 -40.71
CA VAL A 751 24.62 -50.40 -41.93
C VAL A 751 25.54 -51.62 -41.88
N ALA A 752 26.19 -51.90 -40.74
CA ALA A 752 27.03 -53.08 -40.57
C ALA A 752 26.27 -54.41 -40.74
N ASN A 753 24.99 -54.47 -40.36
CA ASN A 753 24.15 -55.65 -40.56
C ASN A 753 23.88 -55.92 -42.05
N TYR A 754 23.70 -54.85 -42.83
CA TYR A 754 23.42 -54.90 -44.27
C TYR A 754 24.65 -54.75 -45.16
N ALA A 755 25.86 -54.66 -44.59
CA ALA A 755 27.10 -54.35 -45.31
C ALA A 755 27.34 -55.26 -46.54
N GLU A 756 27.14 -56.58 -46.41
CA GLU A 756 27.29 -57.55 -47.51
C GLU A 756 26.25 -57.35 -48.64
N LYS A 757 25.06 -56.86 -48.31
CA LYS A 757 24.00 -56.57 -49.30
C LYS A 757 24.23 -55.21 -49.97
N ILE A 758 24.82 -54.26 -49.25
CA ILE A 758 25.10 -52.92 -49.75
C ILE A 758 26.32 -52.95 -50.67
N SER A 759 27.45 -53.50 -50.20
CA SER A 759 28.70 -53.62 -50.95
C SER A 759 29.16 -55.08 -50.98
N PRO A 760 28.64 -55.88 -51.93
CA PRO A 760 29.08 -57.26 -52.12
C PRO A 760 30.52 -57.27 -52.65
N ILE A 761 31.37 -58.12 -52.08
CA ILE A 761 32.77 -58.27 -52.49
C ILE A 761 32.98 -59.73 -52.90
N SER A 762 33.56 -59.95 -54.08
CA SER A 762 33.82 -61.29 -54.61
C SER A 762 34.74 -62.08 -53.68
N ALA A 763 34.31 -63.31 -53.36
CA ALA A 763 35.06 -64.16 -52.47
C ALA A 763 36.40 -64.58 -53.09
N GLU A 764 36.31 -65.00 -54.33
CA GLU A 764 37.40 -65.59 -55.10
C GLU A 764 38.48 -64.55 -55.41
N GLU A 765 38.11 -63.31 -55.68
CA GLU A 765 39.07 -62.25 -56.02
C GLU A 765 39.95 -61.84 -54.84
N VAL A 766 39.37 -61.67 -53.66
CA VAL A 766 40.14 -61.30 -52.45
C VAL A 766 41.10 -62.43 -52.07
N THR A 767 40.65 -63.69 -52.16
CA THR A 767 41.48 -64.87 -51.85
C THR A 767 42.55 -65.10 -52.92
N ALA A 768 42.26 -64.83 -54.19
CA ALA A 768 43.25 -64.84 -55.26
C ALA A 768 44.32 -63.75 -55.05
N GLY A 769 43.91 -62.54 -54.64
CA GLY A 769 44.85 -61.47 -54.29
C GLY A 769 45.77 -61.82 -53.12
N GLU A 770 45.22 -62.38 -52.04
CA GLU A 770 46.02 -62.86 -50.89
C GLU A 770 46.96 -64.02 -51.30
N ALA A 771 46.52 -64.93 -52.18
CA ALA A 771 47.33 -66.03 -52.70
C ALA A 771 48.46 -65.56 -53.66
N LEU A 772 48.26 -64.43 -54.35
CA LEU A 772 49.28 -63.76 -55.17
C LEU A 772 50.30 -62.96 -54.34
N GLY A 773 50.20 -63.00 -53.01
CA GLY A 773 51.13 -62.33 -52.10
C GLY A 773 50.85 -60.84 -51.91
N LEU A 774 49.68 -60.33 -52.32
CA LEU A 774 49.31 -58.94 -52.07
C LEU A 774 49.14 -58.70 -50.56
N SER A 775 49.71 -57.60 -50.08
CA SER A 775 49.50 -57.15 -48.70
C SER A 775 48.03 -56.77 -48.46
N PHE A 776 47.59 -56.74 -47.20
CA PHE A 776 46.22 -56.34 -46.86
C PHE A 776 45.85 -54.96 -47.43
N ASP A 777 46.78 -54.02 -47.40
CA ASP A 777 46.59 -52.67 -47.95
C ASP A 777 46.41 -52.69 -49.47
N GLU A 778 47.12 -53.57 -50.18
CA GLU A 778 46.98 -53.76 -51.62
C GLU A 778 45.67 -54.47 -51.97
N VAL A 779 45.27 -55.50 -51.22
CA VAL A 779 43.97 -56.16 -51.39
C VAL A 779 42.83 -55.15 -51.16
N MET A 780 42.94 -54.30 -50.15
CA MET A 780 41.95 -53.26 -49.89
C MET A 780 41.87 -52.22 -51.02
N ARG A 781 43.02 -51.76 -51.55
CA ARG A 781 43.05 -50.70 -52.58
C ARG A 781 42.76 -51.20 -54.00
N GLU A 782 43.24 -52.40 -54.35
CA GLU A 782 43.19 -52.93 -55.73
C GLU A 782 41.95 -53.79 -55.98
N ILE A 783 41.40 -54.44 -54.96
CA ILE A 783 40.32 -55.43 -55.12
C ILE A 783 39.05 -54.99 -54.41
N VAL A 784 39.13 -54.56 -53.15
CA VAL A 784 37.94 -54.25 -52.36
C VAL A 784 37.33 -52.90 -52.71
N VAL A 785 38.13 -51.83 -52.70
CA VAL A 785 37.65 -50.46 -52.95
C VAL A 785 37.12 -50.25 -54.37
N PRO A 786 37.72 -50.82 -55.44
CA PRO A 786 37.19 -50.68 -56.80
C PRO A 786 35.90 -51.46 -57.05
N ASN A 787 35.72 -52.61 -56.40
CA ASN A 787 34.52 -53.44 -56.51
C ASN A 787 33.38 -53.02 -55.55
N ALA A 788 33.67 -52.15 -54.58
CA ALA A 788 32.67 -51.56 -53.70
C ALA A 788 31.79 -50.54 -54.45
N ARG A 789 30.71 -50.08 -53.80
CA ARG A 789 29.92 -48.97 -54.34
C ARG A 789 30.80 -47.72 -54.52
N PRO A 790 30.57 -46.94 -55.59
CA PRO A 790 31.37 -45.74 -55.83
C PRO A 790 31.17 -44.73 -54.69
N GLY A 791 32.27 -44.40 -54.02
CA GLY A 791 32.30 -43.55 -52.83
C GLY A 791 33.55 -42.66 -52.76
N LEU A 792 33.66 -41.86 -51.69
CA LEU A 792 34.83 -41.03 -51.40
C LEU A 792 36.12 -41.85 -51.29
N LEU A 793 36.05 -43.07 -50.73
CA LEU A 793 37.21 -43.95 -50.55
C LEU A 793 37.84 -44.35 -51.89
N GLN A 794 37.01 -44.59 -52.91
CA GLN A 794 37.47 -44.90 -54.27
C GLN A 794 38.17 -43.69 -54.91
N LYS A 795 37.60 -42.49 -54.76
CA LYS A 795 38.18 -41.25 -55.30
C LYS A 795 39.51 -40.90 -54.63
N LEU A 796 39.61 -41.04 -53.31
CA LEU A 796 40.82 -40.76 -52.53
C LEU A 796 41.95 -41.74 -52.87
N ASN A 797 41.62 -42.99 -53.18
CA ASN A 797 42.62 -44.03 -53.49
C ASN A 797 42.98 -44.17 -54.97
N ARG A 798 42.28 -43.48 -55.89
CA ARG A 798 42.54 -43.57 -57.35
C ARG A 798 43.99 -43.26 -57.76
N ARG A 799 44.69 -42.39 -57.01
CA ARG A 799 46.10 -42.03 -57.25
C ARG A 799 47.10 -43.03 -56.64
N LYS A 800 46.63 -43.94 -55.81
CA LYS A 800 47.44 -44.92 -55.06
C LYS A 800 47.33 -46.35 -55.63
N LEU A 801 46.57 -46.53 -56.72
CA LEU A 801 46.48 -47.79 -57.46
C LEU A 801 47.79 -48.08 -58.19
N LYS A 802 48.32 -49.29 -57.99
CA LYS A 802 49.52 -49.82 -58.64
C LYS A 802 49.18 -50.51 -59.96
N PHE A 803 48.00 -51.15 -60.04
CA PHE A 803 47.49 -51.74 -61.26
C PHE A 803 46.52 -50.74 -61.92
N LYS A 804 46.83 -50.29 -63.13
CA LYS A 804 45.97 -49.38 -63.91
C LYS A 804 45.37 -50.09 -65.09
#